data_AF-A0A9P6XF34-F1
#
_entry.id   AF-A0A9P6XF34-F1
#
_cell.length_a   1.000
_cell.length_b   1.000
_cell.length_c   1.000
_cell.angle_alpha   90.00
_cell.angle_beta   90.00
_cell.angle_gamma   90.00
#
_symmetry.space_group_name_H-M   'P 1'
#
loop_
_entity.id
_entity.type
_entity.pdbx_description
1 polymer ?
#
loop_
_entity_poly.entity_id
_entity_poly.type
_entity_poly.pdbx_seq_one_letter_code
_entity_poly.pdbx_strand_id
1 'polypeptide(L)'
;MTSHEIRQKSNQQYDRWIALGLFVLAIPVRFKNISFPSQVVFDEVHFGKYAAYYIQQSFFFDVHPPLAKLLIAFVGWLSGFDGDFDFTSIGMEYPENVPYVQMRALGAFFGTLVVPIAYMTIRDCGHSNLAALIAALSLCFENGLIANNRLILSFSGGWWTWLLLTGIGIGCSFSSKWVGLFTMATIGLSTIKQLWQLLGNLHITKAQYASHFIYRFFGLFIVPIIVYMATFYIHFAILTKPGAGDTFMTIEMQNELKGLQPAEVPLPIVYGSLITLRHLDSVNGYLHSHKAFYPEGSQQQQITLYPFRDDNNWWRILKANETEQKLVEDLMANDNKTPLQYVRNGDLVRLEHVETAPRKLHSHDEPAPVTETTYHKEVSGYGFPDHEGDSNDFWKVEIEDDGQLLEARTSRFRLYHPNQLCRLYSNLERLPAWGFNQHEVSCMFEGKKQRTMWMIDEHANDLLPKNIPKISEHRPNFFEKFLYLQKKMWTVNQGLTERHPYESRPSAWPVLLSGISFWTGDKSQIFLLGHPLIYWASTVSVFNSVILMSFFALRDKRGFHDHFSGLRSFYERSAGFFAAAWALHYLPFYFMERQLFLHHYMPALYFSILTMSIGLDMITRRLIKAKPLVLTVLVVVIIYTYFVYAPLTYGGSWDIEKCEDARLLETWVWGCDKYSSLSPVYVDPTNEEEEGHWPEAAAELEEAEEEIDEDWPVIETSIEETEDEEEWSKPTPTEEEEEEEDFETATYEEEDVPTEAPDIPEPESDVVEGTELVAGADEDEDDEWPMTVFGMDPEAEDNDTPAEIKDIPITKHVEFTNNTMAEPIARKLLVVGGTGLLGLNVCKIAAQKGWETVSLSRNGEPAIFQQRGKPEWAEKVQWASGNSLDPDSYKDVLLGVTDVVHSVGILLERDYKSIAQSASFCEAVNKLPHLLLNDHGNPLDPKYENGSRPTYEMMNRDTAITVANEVAKLPSIKSFVYISASQVLPFIDPRYYTTKREAETHLFRTGKFKTIALRPGLMYNTSRPALAPVVDVLKFVNAITKPFKKDIASLPGGKIITTTPLGTEQVARAAIASIEASEHGIFDVEDIERLSYKFS
;
A
#
# COMPACT_ATOMS: atom_id res chain seq x y z
N MET A 1 -14.90 54.90 16.30
CA MET A 1 -14.90 54.15 15.02
C MET A 1 -14.98 55.14 13.87
N THR A 2 -14.28 54.88 12.77
CA THR A 2 -14.39 55.63 11.51
C THR A 2 -15.65 55.22 10.73
N SER A 3 -16.06 56.05 9.76
CA SER A 3 -17.15 55.72 8.85
C SER A 3 -16.88 54.44 8.04
N HIS A 4 -15.61 54.12 7.76
CA HIS A 4 -15.20 52.88 7.14
C HIS A 4 -15.48 51.66 8.04
N GLU A 5 -15.08 51.71 9.32
CA GLU A 5 -15.32 50.62 10.28
C GLU A 5 -16.82 50.40 10.54
N ILE A 6 -17.62 51.47 10.59
CA ILE A 6 -19.08 51.37 10.75
C ILE A 6 -19.68 50.67 9.53
N ARG A 7 -19.29 51.08 8.31
CA ARG A 7 -19.74 50.46 7.06
C ARG A 7 -19.28 49.02 6.92
N GLN A 8 -18.08 48.70 7.41
CA GLN A 8 -17.51 47.35 7.39
C GLN A 8 -18.22 46.40 8.37
N LYS A 9 -18.49 46.83 9.62
CA LYS A 9 -19.32 46.05 10.56
C LYS A 9 -20.76 45.89 10.05
N SER A 10 -21.34 46.94 9.47
CA SER A 10 -22.69 46.88 8.88
C SER A 10 -22.76 45.87 7.73
N ASN A 11 -21.81 45.91 6.78
CA ASN A 11 -21.72 44.91 5.71
C ASN A 11 -21.56 43.49 6.27
N GLN A 12 -20.69 43.28 7.27
CA GLN A 12 -20.49 41.98 7.90
C GLN A 12 -21.75 41.47 8.64
N GLN A 13 -22.60 42.38 9.14
CA GLN A 13 -23.89 42.01 9.72
C GLN A 13 -24.91 41.62 8.63
N TYR A 14 -24.95 42.33 7.50
CA TYR A 14 -25.76 41.94 6.34
C TYR A 14 -25.32 40.57 5.77
N ASP A 15 -24.01 40.32 5.67
CA ASP A 15 -23.48 39.03 5.21
C ASP A 15 -23.89 37.86 6.09
N ARG A 16 -23.96 38.06 7.43
CA ARG A 16 -24.48 37.06 8.36
C ARG A 16 -25.97 36.78 8.16
N TRP A 17 -26.78 37.82 7.93
CA TRP A 17 -28.21 37.64 7.63
C TRP A 17 -28.44 36.95 6.27
N ILE A 18 -27.64 37.27 5.25
CA ILE A 18 -27.70 36.59 3.94
C ILE A 18 -27.29 35.12 4.08
N ALA A 19 -26.22 34.82 4.82
CA ALA A 19 -25.81 33.44 5.09
C ALA A 19 -26.86 32.66 5.89
N LEU A 20 -27.52 33.28 6.88
CA LEU A 20 -28.64 32.65 7.61
C LEU A 20 -29.85 32.40 6.70
N GLY A 21 -30.19 33.35 5.82
CA GLY A 21 -31.23 33.16 4.82
C GLY A 21 -30.92 32.06 3.81
N LEU A 22 -29.64 31.92 3.42
CA LEU A 22 -29.16 30.82 2.56
C LEU A 22 -29.18 29.46 3.25
N PHE A 23 -28.87 29.40 4.54
CA PHE A 23 -29.03 28.19 5.36
C PHE A 23 -30.51 27.76 5.42
N VAL A 24 -31.40 28.69 5.75
CA VAL A 24 -32.85 28.44 5.80
C VAL A 24 -33.41 28.03 4.43
N LEU A 25 -32.90 28.61 3.33
CA LEU A 25 -33.26 28.22 1.96
C LEU A 25 -32.76 26.82 1.59
N ALA A 26 -31.61 26.40 2.11
CA ALA A 26 -31.05 25.08 1.80
C ALA A 26 -31.80 23.93 2.49
N ILE A 27 -32.40 24.15 3.66
CA ILE A 27 -33.17 23.12 4.41
C ILE A 27 -34.25 22.45 3.54
N PRO A 28 -35.24 23.15 2.95
CA PRO A 28 -36.28 22.51 2.14
C PRO A 28 -35.76 21.92 0.82
N VAL A 29 -34.53 22.23 0.39
CA VAL A 29 -33.90 21.58 -0.78
C VAL A 29 -33.23 20.26 -0.37
N ARG A 30 -32.52 20.23 0.76
CA ARG A 30 -31.73 19.07 1.22
C ARG A 30 -32.56 18.01 1.96
N PHE A 31 -33.65 18.43 2.62
CA PHE A 31 -34.53 17.53 3.38
C PHE A 31 -35.80 17.11 2.63
N LYS A 32 -35.98 17.54 1.37
CA LYS A 32 -37.15 17.14 0.56
C LYS A 32 -37.19 15.61 0.42
N ASN A 33 -38.33 15.03 0.82
CA ASN A 33 -38.61 13.59 0.77
C ASN A 33 -37.46 12.73 1.35
N ILE A 34 -36.84 13.15 2.45
CA ILE A 34 -35.64 12.47 3.01
C ILE A 34 -35.86 10.99 3.40
N SER A 35 -37.12 10.62 3.69
CA SER A 35 -37.54 9.24 3.95
C SER A 35 -37.73 8.36 2.69
N PHE A 36 -37.73 8.94 1.49
CA PHE A 36 -37.94 8.20 0.23
C PHE A 36 -36.61 8.04 -0.56
N PRO A 37 -36.34 6.88 -1.20
CA PRO A 37 -37.04 5.61 -1.01
C PRO A 37 -36.85 5.12 0.43
N SER A 38 -37.82 4.36 0.94
CA SER A 38 -37.76 3.61 2.20
C SER A 38 -36.87 2.37 2.10
N GLN A 39 -35.90 2.41 1.20
CA GLN A 39 -35.05 1.30 0.81
C GLN A 39 -33.57 1.72 0.82
N VAL A 40 -32.68 0.73 0.95
CA VAL A 40 -31.23 0.88 0.87
C VAL A 40 -30.80 1.28 -0.55
N VAL A 41 -29.95 2.30 -0.69
CA VAL A 41 -29.41 2.75 -1.99
C VAL A 41 -27.90 2.51 -2.12
N PHE A 42 -27.34 2.80 -3.31
CA PHE A 42 -25.89 2.73 -3.58
C PHE A 42 -25.05 3.46 -2.51
N ASP A 43 -23.90 2.87 -2.18
CA ASP A 43 -23.02 3.20 -1.02
C ASP A 43 -23.68 3.09 0.37
N GLU A 44 -24.99 3.35 0.55
CA GLU A 44 -25.69 3.15 1.85
C GLU A 44 -25.66 1.67 2.31
N VAL A 45 -25.61 0.71 1.37
CA VAL A 45 -25.35 -0.71 1.68
C VAL A 45 -24.08 -0.85 2.54
N HIS A 46 -22.97 -0.25 2.10
CA HIS A 46 -21.69 -0.36 2.79
C HIS A 46 -21.65 0.51 4.05
N PHE A 47 -21.97 1.80 3.92
CA PHE A 47 -21.90 2.74 5.05
C PHE A 47 -22.90 2.42 6.18
N GLY A 48 -24.05 1.82 5.85
CA GLY A 48 -25.01 1.31 6.82
C GLY A 48 -24.52 0.05 7.54
N LYS A 49 -24.06 -0.97 6.79
CA LYS A 49 -23.47 -2.21 7.36
C LYS A 49 -22.32 -1.90 8.32
N TYR A 50 -21.43 -0.99 7.93
CA TYR A 50 -20.33 -0.53 8.78
C TYR A 50 -20.80 0.25 10.03
N ALA A 51 -21.95 0.93 9.97
CA ALA A 51 -22.53 1.61 11.14
C ALA A 51 -23.15 0.62 12.12
N ALA A 52 -23.86 -0.41 11.64
CA ALA A 52 -24.34 -1.52 12.44
C ALA A 52 -23.17 -2.23 13.17
N TYR A 53 -22.10 -2.57 12.46
CA TYR A 53 -20.91 -3.19 13.05
C TYR A 53 -20.26 -2.37 14.19
N TYR A 54 -20.27 -1.03 14.12
CA TYR A 54 -19.79 -0.19 15.24
C TYR A 54 -20.69 -0.27 16.49
N ILE A 55 -21.99 -0.45 16.31
CA ILE A 55 -22.95 -0.57 17.42
C ILE A 55 -22.88 -1.98 18.03
N GLN A 56 -22.79 -3.00 17.17
CA GLN A 56 -22.55 -4.40 17.56
C GLN A 56 -21.15 -4.64 18.18
N GLN A 57 -20.19 -3.73 17.93
CA GLN A 57 -18.76 -3.81 18.30
C GLN A 57 -17.94 -4.88 17.55
N SER A 58 -18.49 -5.44 16.46
CA SER A 58 -17.87 -6.47 15.63
C SER A 58 -16.87 -5.87 14.63
N PHE A 59 -15.65 -6.42 14.55
CA PHE A 59 -14.63 -5.86 13.68
C PHE A 59 -14.96 -6.01 12.18
N PHE A 60 -14.65 -4.95 11.42
CA PHE A 60 -14.80 -4.92 9.97
C PHE A 60 -13.62 -4.19 9.30
N PHE A 61 -13.29 -4.63 8.09
CA PHE A 61 -12.30 -4.00 7.24
C PHE A 61 -12.98 -3.13 6.16
N ASP A 62 -12.38 -1.97 5.86
CA ASP A 62 -12.80 -1.08 4.77
C ASP A 62 -11.60 -0.32 4.22
N VAL A 63 -11.65 0.04 2.93
CA VAL A 63 -10.65 0.85 2.21
C VAL A 63 -10.75 2.35 2.50
N HIS A 64 -11.74 2.80 3.27
CA HIS A 64 -11.84 4.20 3.71
C HIS A 64 -11.60 4.34 5.23
N PRO A 65 -10.95 5.43 5.68
CA PRO A 65 -10.74 5.68 7.10
C PRO A 65 -12.06 5.95 7.88
N PRO A 66 -12.05 5.85 9.22
CA PRO A 66 -13.25 5.50 9.97
C PRO A 66 -14.23 6.64 10.28
N LEU A 67 -13.86 7.92 10.17
CA LEU A 67 -14.62 9.02 10.80
C LEU A 67 -16.06 9.15 10.28
N ALA A 68 -16.27 9.09 8.96
CA ALA A 68 -17.60 9.21 8.39
C ALA A 68 -18.54 8.09 8.89
N LYS A 69 -18.03 6.85 8.97
CA LYS A 69 -18.75 5.67 9.45
C LYS A 69 -19.05 5.76 10.95
N LEU A 70 -18.09 6.22 11.76
CA LEU A 70 -18.28 6.50 13.19
C LEU A 70 -19.38 7.54 13.44
N LEU A 71 -19.51 8.56 12.59
CA LEU A 71 -20.56 9.59 12.72
C LEU A 71 -21.95 9.08 12.31
N ILE A 72 -22.03 8.18 11.33
CA ILE A 72 -23.27 7.46 10.99
C ILE A 72 -23.69 6.57 12.17
N ALA A 73 -22.76 5.77 12.70
CA ALA A 73 -23.01 4.90 13.86
C ALA A 73 -23.46 5.70 15.09
N PHE A 74 -22.81 6.83 15.38
CA PHE A 74 -23.18 7.71 16.50
C PHE A 74 -24.61 8.25 16.37
N VAL A 75 -25.07 8.63 15.18
CA VAL A 75 -26.46 9.08 14.98
C VAL A 75 -27.47 7.94 14.93
N GLY A 76 -27.09 6.76 14.41
CA GLY A 76 -27.90 5.55 14.53
C GLY A 76 -28.17 5.22 16.00
N TRP A 77 -27.10 5.05 16.78
CA TRP A 77 -27.14 4.78 18.22
C TRP A 77 -27.92 5.84 19.01
N LEU A 78 -27.66 7.14 18.76
CA LEU A 78 -28.38 8.24 19.41
C LEU A 78 -29.88 8.28 19.04
N SER A 79 -30.26 7.66 17.92
CA SER A 79 -31.65 7.54 17.45
C SER A 79 -32.30 6.20 17.85
N GLY A 80 -31.61 5.34 18.60
CA GLY A 80 -32.12 4.06 19.08
C GLY A 80 -31.78 2.83 18.24
N PHE A 81 -30.89 2.93 17.25
CA PHE A 81 -30.44 1.76 16.49
C PHE A 81 -29.61 0.82 17.38
N ASP A 82 -30.01 -0.43 17.41
CA ASP A 82 -29.34 -1.59 18.04
C ASP A 82 -28.26 -2.22 17.14
N GLY A 83 -28.33 -1.98 15.84
CA GLY A 83 -27.49 -2.61 14.82
C GLY A 83 -28.11 -3.87 14.20
N ASP A 84 -29.36 -4.23 14.54
CA ASP A 84 -30.00 -5.47 14.08
C ASP A 84 -30.69 -5.27 12.72
N PHE A 85 -29.87 -5.01 11.70
CA PHE A 85 -30.24 -5.00 10.29
C PHE A 85 -28.98 -5.16 9.43
N ASP A 86 -28.84 -6.28 8.72
CA ASP A 86 -27.73 -6.44 7.77
C ASP A 86 -28.09 -5.82 6.42
N PHE A 87 -27.33 -4.81 6.01
CA PHE A 87 -27.47 -4.12 4.73
C PHE A 87 -26.77 -4.98 3.65
N THR A 88 -27.46 -5.99 3.12
CA THR A 88 -26.89 -6.94 2.14
C THR A 88 -26.95 -6.44 0.69
N SER A 89 -28.06 -5.83 0.25
CA SER A 89 -28.28 -5.41 -1.14
C SER A 89 -28.99 -4.05 -1.29
N ILE A 90 -28.93 -3.49 -2.50
CA ILE A 90 -29.66 -2.28 -2.90
C ILE A 90 -31.13 -2.66 -3.14
N GLY A 91 -32.08 -1.83 -2.69
CA GLY A 91 -33.51 -2.02 -2.90
C GLY A 91 -34.26 -2.70 -1.75
N MET A 92 -33.56 -3.28 -0.76
CA MET A 92 -34.23 -3.80 0.44
C MET A 92 -34.91 -2.69 1.23
N GLU A 93 -36.10 -2.98 1.77
CA GLU A 93 -36.87 -2.05 2.60
C GLU A 93 -36.30 -1.93 4.02
N TYR A 94 -36.45 -0.76 4.64
CA TYR A 94 -36.07 -0.54 6.04
C TYR A 94 -37.19 -0.91 7.02
N PRO A 95 -36.96 -1.84 7.97
CA PRO A 95 -37.89 -2.10 9.06
C PRO A 95 -37.93 -0.94 10.07
N GLU A 96 -39.01 -0.86 10.86
CA GLU A 96 -39.31 0.29 11.73
C GLU A 96 -38.25 0.57 12.82
N ASN A 97 -37.42 -0.42 13.19
CA ASN A 97 -36.33 -0.26 14.15
C ASN A 97 -35.09 0.48 13.59
N VAL A 98 -34.97 0.64 12.25
CA VAL A 98 -33.80 1.27 11.63
C VAL A 98 -34.04 2.78 11.44
N PRO A 99 -33.34 3.69 12.15
CA PRO A 99 -33.51 5.13 12.03
C PRO A 99 -32.79 5.72 10.81
N TYR A 100 -33.03 5.13 9.63
CA TYR A 100 -32.39 5.50 8.37
C TYR A 100 -32.64 6.98 7.99
N VAL A 101 -33.80 7.52 8.36
CA VAL A 101 -34.17 8.92 8.16
C VAL A 101 -33.25 9.86 8.96
N GLN A 102 -32.91 9.50 10.19
CA GLN A 102 -32.03 10.26 11.08
C GLN A 102 -30.57 10.15 10.62
N MET A 103 -30.15 8.96 10.17
CA MET A 103 -28.82 8.73 9.60
C MET A 103 -28.61 9.55 8.32
N ARG A 104 -29.60 9.60 7.41
CA ARG A 104 -29.64 10.51 6.25
C ARG A 104 -29.75 11.99 6.65
N ALA A 105 -30.47 12.31 7.73
CA ALA A 105 -30.67 13.69 8.20
C ALA A 105 -29.35 14.36 8.64
N LEU A 106 -28.44 13.61 9.26
CA LEU A 106 -27.10 14.10 9.58
C LEU A 106 -26.37 14.59 8.31
N GLY A 107 -26.54 13.87 7.20
CA GLY A 107 -25.95 14.23 5.93
C GLY A 107 -26.60 15.44 5.25
N ALA A 108 -27.91 15.39 5.09
CA ALA A 108 -28.68 16.53 4.57
C ALA A 108 -28.38 17.83 5.36
N PHE A 109 -28.26 17.75 6.69
CA PHE A 109 -27.84 18.88 7.54
C PHE A 109 -26.48 19.44 7.12
N PHE A 110 -25.47 18.60 6.90
CA PHE A 110 -24.17 19.06 6.43
C PHE A 110 -24.20 19.57 4.99
N GLY A 111 -25.03 19.01 4.11
CA GLY A 111 -25.40 19.59 2.82
C GLY A 111 -25.96 21.01 2.94
N THR A 112 -26.79 21.31 3.96
CA THR A 112 -27.29 22.68 4.19
C THR A 112 -26.21 23.66 4.69
N LEU A 113 -25.17 23.17 5.39
CA LEU A 113 -24.09 24.01 5.92
C LEU A 113 -23.03 24.37 4.86
N VAL A 114 -22.83 23.54 3.82
CA VAL A 114 -21.93 23.87 2.69
C VAL A 114 -22.37 25.16 1.98
N VAL A 115 -23.68 25.39 1.83
CA VAL A 115 -24.25 26.55 1.12
C VAL A 115 -23.83 27.91 1.74
N PRO A 116 -24.07 28.20 3.03
CA PRO A 116 -23.60 29.43 3.67
C PRO A 116 -22.08 29.48 3.84
N ILE A 117 -21.39 28.34 4.00
CA ILE A 117 -19.92 28.29 4.05
C ILE A 117 -19.31 28.75 2.71
N ALA A 118 -19.89 28.34 1.58
CA ALA A 118 -19.47 28.80 0.26
C ALA A 118 -19.74 30.30 0.05
N TYR A 119 -20.89 30.82 0.52
CA TYR A 119 -21.14 32.27 0.55
C TYR A 119 -20.03 33.00 1.31
N MET A 120 -19.77 32.60 2.57
CA MET A 120 -18.74 33.22 3.39
C MET A 120 -17.34 33.10 2.77
N THR A 121 -16.99 31.95 2.18
CA THR A 121 -15.70 31.73 1.49
C THR A 121 -15.46 32.76 0.37
N ILE A 122 -16.46 33.00 -0.48
CA ILE A 122 -16.35 33.99 -1.57
C ILE A 122 -16.35 35.44 -1.04
N ARG A 123 -17.06 35.73 0.06
CA ARG A 123 -17.02 37.04 0.74
C ARG A 123 -15.68 37.33 1.42
N ASP A 124 -15.08 36.35 2.08
CA ASP A 124 -13.79 36.45 2.76
C ASP A 124 -12.62 36.51 1.78
N CYS A 125 -12.77 35.92 0.58
CA CYS A 125 -11.93 36.19 -0.58
C CYS A 125 -12.12 37.61 -1.17
N GLY A 126 -13.07 38.40 -0.66
CA GLY A 126 -13.29 39.81 -1.00
C GLY A 126 -14.20 40.08 -2.20
N HIS A 127 -14.85 39.06 -2.76
CA HIS A 127 -15.73 39.22 -3.93
C HIS A 127 -17.13 39.75 -3.57
N SER A 128 -17.87 40.25 -4.56
CA SER A 128 -19.16 40.92 -4.30
C SER A 128 -20.22 39.99 -3.70
N ASN A 129 -21.13 40.54 -2.88
CA ASN A 129 -22.26 39.80 -2.30
C ASN A 129 -23.05 39.01 -3.34
N LEU A 130 -23.23 39.58 -4.53
CA LEU A 130 -23.89 38.93 -5.65
C LEU A 130 -23.10 37.73 -6.19
N ALA A 131 -21.76 37.79 -6.22
CA ALA A 131 -20.95 36.64 -6.63
C ALA A 131 -20.96 35.51 -5.60
N ALA A 132 -20.90 35.85 -4.31
CA ALA A 132 -21.07 34.89 -3.23
C ALA A 132 -22.47 34.26 -3.23
N LEU A 133 -23.50 35.04 -3.57
CA LEU A 133 -24.88 34.56 -3.71
C LEU A 133 -25.01 33.57 -4.89
N ILE A 134 -24.42 33.85 -6.06
CA ILE A 134 -24.38 32.90 -7.17
C ILE A 134 -23.69 31.60 -6.74
N ALA A 135 -22.52 31.68 -6.08
CA ALA A 135 -21.78 30.51 -5.63
C ALA A 135 -22.64 29.62 -4.72
N ALA A 136 -23.26 30.23 -3.70
CA ALA A 136 -24.11 29.53 -2.77
C ALA A 136 -25.38 28.95 -3.42
N LEU A 137 -26.07 29.72 -4.27
CA LEU A 137 -27.28 29.23 -4.96
C LEU A 137 -26.94 28.12 -5.99
N SER A 138 -25.83 28.25 -6.71
CA SER A 138 -25.36 27.21 -7.65
C SER A 138 -25.07 25.92 -6.91
N LEU A 139 -24.39 25.97 -5.76
CA LEU A 139 -24.14 24.79 -4.91
C LEU A 139 -25.42 24.27 -4.23
N CYS A 140 -26.35 25.16 -3.88
CA CYS A 140 -27.63 24.79 -3.25
C CYS A 140 -28.48 23.93 -4.18
N PHE A 141 -28.58 24.31 -5.45
CA PHE A 141 -29.37 23.65 -6.51
C PHE A 141 -28.53 22.74 -7.43
N GLU A 142 -27.33 22.31 -7.02
CA GLU A 142 -26.52 21.34 -7.77
C GLU A 142 -26.99 19.91 -7.44
N ASN A 143 -27.62 19.22 -8.41
CA ASN A 143 -28.20 17.89 -8.24
C ASN A 143 -27.20 16.82 -7.78
N GLY A 144 -26.00 16.80 -8.37
CA GLY A 144 -24.94 15.85 -7.99
C GLY A 144 -24.52 16.03 -6.52
N LEU A 145 -24.36 17.27 -6.09
CA LEU A 145 -24.12 17.60 -4.67
C LEU A 145 -25.36 17.46 -3.78
N ILE A 146 -26.60 17.47 -4.29
CA ILE A 146 -27.81 17.17 -3.50
C ILE A 146 -27.87 15.67 -3.20
N ALA A 147 -27.73 14.83 -4.23
CA ALA A 147 -27.67 13.38 -4.07
C ALA A 147 -26.52 12.95 -3.14
N ASN A 148 -25.30 13.46 -3.38
CA ASN A 148 -24.12 13.14 -2.58
C ASN A 148 -24.18 13.70 -1.14
N ASN A 149 -24.58 14.98 -0.97
CA ASN A 149 -24.63 15.61 0.36
C ASN A 149 -26.00 15.42 1.05
N ARG A 150 -26.65 14.29 0.75
CA ARG A 150 -27.53 13.57 1.67
C ARG A 150 -26.72 12.81 2.74
N LEU A 151 -25.38 12.84 2.67
CA LEU A 151 -24.37 12.31 3.61
C LEU A 151 -23.35 13.42 4.08
N ILE A 152 -22.33 13.11 4.92
CA ILE A 152 -22.05 13.82 6.23
C ILE A 152 -20.68 14.57 6.42
N LEU A 153 -20.62 15.82 7.00
CA LEU A 153 -19.61 16.38 7.99
C LEU A 153 -19.65 17.91 8.41
N SER A 154 -19.12 18.28 9.61
CA SER A 154 -19.25 19.56 10.40
C SER A 154 -18.04 20.54 10.52
N PHE A 155 -18.22 21.81 11.00
CA PHE A 155 -17.15 22.86 11.10
C PHE A 155 -17.34 24.08 12.07
N SER A 156 -16.26 24.92 12.19
CA SER A 156 -16.19 26.36 12.57
C SER A 156 -15.89 26.74 14.05
N GLY A 157 -15.14 27.82 14.42
CA GLY A 157 -14.31 28.78 13.65
C GLY A 157 -13.48 29.80 14.51
N GLY A 158 -12.39 30.43 14.00
CA GLY A 158 -11.82 31.68 14.60
C GLY A 158 -10.28 31.94 14.67
N TRP A 159 -9.65 32.49 13.62
CA TRP A 159 -8.21 32.82 13.44
C TRP A 159 -7.12 31.82 13.89
N TRP A 160 -6.66 31.80 15.15
CA TRP A 160 -5.78 30.71 15.62
C TRP A 160 -6.58 29.41 15.61
N THR A 161 -7.84 29.50 16.03
CA THR A 161 -8.86 28.50 15.83
C THR A 161 -9.18 28.29 14.34
N TRP A 162 -9.04 29.27 13.42
CA TRP A 162 -9.12 28.97 11.97
C TRP A 162 -7.94 28.12 11.50
N LEU A 163 -6.72 28.37 11.97
CA LEU A 163 -5.55 27.56 11.64
C LEU A 163 -5.72 26.12 12.17
N LEU A 164 -6.11 25.99 13.44
CA LEU A 164 -6.38 24.70 14.08
C LEU A 164 -7.60 23.99 13.48
N LEU A 165 -8.67 24.69 13.09
CA LEU A 165 -9.85 24.11 12.44
C LEU A 165 -9.66 23.85 10.95
N THR A 166 -8.71 24.52 10.29
CA THR A 166 -8.21 24.07 8.98
C THR A 166 -7.43 22.77 9.17
N GLY A 167 -6.62 22.66 10.23
CA GLY A 167 -5.96 21.42 10.64
C GLY A 167 -6.94 20.28 10.93
N ILE A 168 -7.90 20.50 11.82
CA ILE A 168 -8.95 19.54 12.18
C ILE A 168 -9.80 19.22 10.95
N GLY A 169 -10.19 20.21 10.13
CA GLY A 169 -10.96 19.99 8.91
C GLY A 169 -10.22 19.17 7.85
N ILE A 170 -8.92 19.41 7.65
CA ILE A 170 -8.07 18.56 6.81
C ILE A 170 -7.95 17.16 7.41
N GLY A 171 -7.77 17.07 8.74
CA GLY A 171 -7.74 15.81 9.50
C GLY A 171 -9.02 15.01 9.29
N CYS A 172 -10.18 15.59 9.54
CA CYS A 172 -11.50 14.97 9.35
C CYS A 172 -11.75 14.58 7.89
N SER A 173 -11.37 15.42 6.92
CA SER A 173 -11.46 15.10 5.49
C SER A 173 -10.62 13.87 5.15
N PHE A 174 -9.35 13.85 5.55
CA PHE A 174 -8.44 12.72 5.38
C PHE A 174 -8.91 11.46 6.12
N SER A 175 -9.44 11.61 7.35
CA SER A 175 -10.05 10.55 8.17
C SER A 175 -11.40 10.02 7.64
N SER A 176 -11.95 10.62 6.57
CA SER A 176 -13.22 10.18 5.96
C SER A 176 -12.99 9.49 4.62
N LYS A 177 -12.13 10.04 3.74
CA LYS A 177 -11.70 9.40 2.49
C LYS A 177 -10.33 9.95 2.11
N TRP A 178 -9.42 9.10 1.60
CA TRP A 178 -8.05 9.50 1.26
C TRP A 178 -7.93 10.61 0.21
N VAL A 179 -9.01 10.91 -0.53
CA VAL A 179 -9.16 12.11 -1.38
C VAL A 179 -8.91 13.42 -0.59
N GLY A 180 -9.12 13.42 0.74
CA GLY A 180 -8.76 14.53 1.63
C GLY A 180 -7.26 14.86 1.67
N LEU A 181 -6.37 13.94 1.24
CA LEU A 181 -4.96 14.25 1.01
C LEU A 181 -4.76 15.30 -0.09
N PHE A 182 -5.66 15.37 -1.09
CA PHE A 182 -5.61 16.42 -2.11
C PHE A 182 -6.01 17.78 -1.53
N THR A 183 -6.89 17.80 -0.51
CA THR A 183 -7.20 19.00 0.27
C THR A 183 -5.99 19.42 1.12
N MET A 184 -5.33 18.48 1.77
CA MET A 184 -4.06 18.72 2.50
C MET A 184 -2.99 19.29 1.56
N ALA A 185 -2.80 18.70 0.37
CA ALA A 185 -1.86 19.18 -0.64
C ALA A 185 -2.21 20.59 -1.16
N THR A 186 -3.51 20.87 -1.36
CA THR A 186 -3.99 22.19 -1.80
C THR A 186 -3.66 23.29 -0.79
N ILE A 187 -3.95 23.05 0.50
CA ILE A 187 -3.62 23.98 1.58
C ILE A 187 -2.10 24.03 1.84
N GLY A 188 -1.39 22.92 1.61
CA GLY A 188 0.07 22.82 1.64
C GLY A 188 0.75 23.70 0.59
N LEU A 189 0.37 23.61 -0.69
CA LEU A 189 0.90 24.47 -1.75
C LEU A 189 0.57 25.95 -1.51
N SER A 190 -0.64 26.25 -1.03
CA SER A 190 -1.03 27.62 -0.62
C SER A 190 -0.15 28.13 0.53
N THR A 191 0.15 27.26 1.51
CA THR A 191 1.04 27.56 2.64
C THR A 191 2.49 27.79 2.20
N ILE A 192 3.03 26.93 1.32
CA ILE A 192 4.37 27.09 0.74
C ILE A 192 4.46 28.41 -0.04
N LYS A 193 3.43 28.76 -0.84
CA LYS A 193 3.34 30.04 -1.55
C LYS A 193 3.29 31.25 -0.60
N GLN A 194 2.56 31.16 0.52
CA GLN A 194 2.54 32.20 1.56
C GLN A 194 3.89 32.33 2.26
N LEU A 195 4.54 31.22 2.59
CA LEU A 195 5.88 31.22 3.22
C LEU A 195 6.92 31.83 2.27
N TRP A 196 6.89 31.48 0.98
CA TRP A 196 7.73 32.11 -0.04
C TRP A 196 7.51 33.63 -0.15
N GLN A 197 6.26 34.08 -0.07
CA GLN A 197 5.92 35.51 -0.04
C GLN A 197 6.38 36.22 1.25
N LEU A 198 6.33 35.54 2.40
CA LEU A 198 6.85 36.06 3.67
C LEU A 198 8.39 36.12 3.68
N LEU A 199 9.06 35.14 3.07
CA LEU A 199 10.52 35.11 2.91
C LEU A 199 11.04 36.25 2.02
N GLY A 200 10.26 36.64 1.00
CA GLY A 200 10.54 37.81 0.16
C GLY A 200 10.21 39.17 0.82
N ASN A 201 9.60 39.20 1.99
CA ASN A 201 9.23 40.44 2.67
C ASN A 201 10.30 40.88 3.67
N LEU A 202 11.12 41.86 3.26
CA LEU A 202 12.24 42.39 4.06
C LEU A 202 11.83 43.06 5.39
N HIS A 203 10.54 43.29 5.64
CA HIS A 203 10.04 43.77 6.93
C HIS A 203 9.80 42.64 7.97
N ILE A 204 9.87 41.36 7.57
CA ILE A 204 9.68 40.21 8.46
C ILE A 204 11.03 39.74 8.99
N THR A 205 11.18 39.67 10.32
CA THR A 205 12.40 39.13 10.93
C THR A 205 12.49 37.60 10.78
N LYS A 206 13.72 37.07 10.79
CA LYS A 206 13.96 35.61 10.72
C LYS A 206 13.20 34.83 11.81
N ALA A 207 13.07 35.40 13.01
CA ALA A 207 12.30 34.80 14.12
C ALA A 207 10.79 34.77 13.85
N GLN A 208 10.22 35.85 13.29
CA GLN A 208 8.81 35.88 12.88
C GLN A 208 8.55 34.91 11.71
N TYR A 209 9.48 34.79 10.75
CA TYR A 209 9.40 33.79 9.69
C TYR A 209 9.42 32.35 10.25
N ALA A 210 10.37 32.05 11.14
CA ALA A 210 10.44 30.73 11.80
C ALA A 210 9.18 30.41 12.59
N SER A 211 8.63 31.38 13.33
CA SER A 211 7.33 31.25 14.03
C SER A 211 6.20 30.96 13.04
N HIS A 212 6.12 31.71 11.94
CA HIS A 212 5.14 31.51 10.87
C HIS A 212 5.25 30.16 10.14
N PHE A 213 6.44 29.55 10.12
CA PHE A 213 6.66 28.18 9.65
C PHE A 213 6.17 27.17 10.69
N ILE A 214 6.69 27.23 11.93
CA ILE A 214 6.39 26.30 13.02
C ILE A 214 4.89 26.20 13.29
N TYR A 215 4.20 27.35 13.42
CA TYR A 215 2.77 27.36 13.70
C TYR A 215 1.92 26.78 12.57
N ARG A 216 2.32 26.99 11.30
CA ARG A 216 1.64 26.38 10.15
C ARG A 216 1.95 24.89 10.01
N PHE A 217 3.20 24.47 10.26
CA PHE A 217 3.56 23.06 10.26
C PHE A 217 2.79 22.29 11.35
N PHE A 218 2.73 22.83 12.56
CA PHE A 218 1.92 22.23 13.62
C PHE A 218 0.43 22.21 13.26
N GLY A 219 -0.14 23.37 12.91
CA GLY A 219 -1.57 23.51 12.66
C GLY A 219 -2.10 22.86 11.38
N LEU A 220 -1.28 22.66 10.34
CA LEU A 220 -1.72 22.18 9.02
C LEU A 220 -1.08 20.86 8.58
N PHE A 221 -0.22 20.25 9.40
CA PHE A 221 0.35 18.92 9.16
C PHE A 221 0.25 18.02 10.40
N ILE A 222 0.76 18.47 11.54
CA ILE A 222 0.73 17.67 12.79
C ILE A 222 -0.70 17.48 13.32
N VAL A 223 -1.50 18.55 13.42
CA VAL A 223 -2.90 18.46 13.87
C VAL A 223 -3.75 17.51 13.00
N PRO A 224 -3.73 17.59 11.65
CA PRO A 224 -4.36 16.58 10.80
C PRO A 224 -3.95 15.13 11.10
N ILE A 225 -2.66 14.87 11.35
CA ILE A 225 -2.14 13.52 11.64
C ILE A 225 -2.63 13.03 13.02
N ILE A 226 -2.65 13.91 14.03
CA ILE A 226 -3.22 13.59 15.35
C ILE A 226 -4.70 13.23 15.24
N VAL A 227 -5.49 14.00 14.47
CA VAL A 227 -6.90 13.67 14.22
C VAL A 227 -7.04 12.32 13.50
N TYR A 228 -6.21 12.05 12.49
CA TYR A 228 -6.20 10.77 11.78
C TYR A 228 -5.95 9.59 12.73
N MET A 229 -4.85 9.63 13.47
CA MET A 229 -4.51 8.60 14.44
C MET A 229 -5.57 8.45 15.54
N ALA A 230 -6.13 9.55 16.06
CA ALA A 230 -7.20 9.49 17.05
C ALA A 230 -8.47 8.80 16.52
N THR A 231 -8.84 9.00 15.24
CA THR A 231 -9.99 8.29 14.65
C THR A 231 -9.76 6.79 14.51
N PHE A 232 -8.51 6.36 14.24
CA PHE A 232 -8.17 4.92 14.26
C PHE A 232 -8.07 4.35 15.68
N TYR A 233 -7.61 5.14 16.66
CA TYR A 233 -7.62 4.75 18.07
C TYR A 233 -9.04 4.50 18.58
N ILE A 234 -9.97 5.40 18.26
CA ILE A 234 -11.41 5.25 18.57
C ILE A 234 -12.00 4.03 17.86
N HIS A 235 -11.66 3.79 16.59
CA HIS A 235 -12.12 2.60 15.85
C HIS A 235 -11.67 1.29 16.50
N PHE A 236 -10.39 1.15 16.89
CA PHE A 236 -9.91 -0.04 17.62
C PHE A 236 -10.40 -0.12 19.07
N ALA A 237 -10.80 0.99 19.70
CA ALA A 237 -11.36 1.00 21.05
C ALA A 237 -12.86 0.65 21.10
N ILE A 238 -13.58 0.79 19.98
CA ILE A 238 -15.01 0.43 19.87
C ILE A 238 -15.18 -0.98 19.29
N LEU A 239 -14.38 -1.36 18.28
CA LEU A 239 -14.45 -2.68 17.66
C LEU A 239 -13.60 -3.68 18.45
N THR A 240 -14.24 -4.32 19.43
CA THR A 240 -13.61 -5.22 20.40
C THR A 240 -13.98 -6.70 20.23
N LYS A 241 -14.90 -7.03 19.32
CA LYS A 241 -15.38 -8.39 19.03
C LYS A 241 -14.96 -8.83 17.63
N PRO A 242 -14.86 -10.15 17.33
CA PRO A 242 -14.65 -10.62 15.97
C PRO A 242 -15.79 -10.20 15.03
N GLY A 243 -15.52 -10.13 13.74
CA GLY A 243 -16.53 -9.89 12.71
C GLY A 243 -16.04 -10.21 11.30
N ALA A 244 -16.82 -9.81 10.28
CA ALA A 244 -16.52 -10.09 8.88
C ALA A 244 -15.20 -9.49 8.36
N GLY A 245 -14.57 -8.58 9.12
CA GLY A 245 -13.25 -8.03 8.79
C GLY A 245 -12.05 -8.86 9.27
N ASP A 246 -12.25 -9.85 10.14
CA ASP A 246 -11.17 -10.56 10.83
C ASP A 246 -10.17 -11.22 9.88
N THR A 247 -10.62 -11.68 8.72
CA THR A 247 -9.77 -12.27 7.66
C THR A 247 -8.72 -11.30 7.11
N PHE A 248 -8.86 -9.99 7.31
CA PHE A 248 -7.88 -8.99 6.89
C PHE A 248 -6.85 -8.63 7.97
N MET A 249 -7.05 -9.12 9.21
CA MET A 249 -6.21 -8.88 10.38
C MET A 249 -5.05 -9.90 10.49
N THR A 250 -4.19 -9.73 11.50
CA THR A 250 -3.30 -10.82 11.94
C THR A 250 -3.97 -11.67 13.02
N ILE A 251 -3.52 -12.91 13.22
CA ILE A 251 -4.06 -13.81 14.25
C ILE A 251 -3.94 -13.19 15.65
N GLU A 252 -2.85 -12.50 15.95
CA GLU A 252 -2.63 -11.79 17.22
C GLU A 252 -3.72 -10.74 17.48
N MET A 253 -4.19 -10.07 16.42
CA MET A 253 -5.30 -9.11 16.49
C MET A 253 -6.66 -9.81 16.58
N GLN A 254 -6.88 -10.92 15.85
CA GLN A 254 -8.10 -11.73 15.95
C GLN A 254 -8.28 -12.34 17.35
N ASN A 255 -7.19 -12.83 17.96
CA ASN A 255 -7.23 -13.43 19.30
C ASN A 255 -7.56 -12.40 20.37
N GLU A 256 -7.10 -11.16 20.20
CA GLU A 256 -7.50 -10.04 21.06
C GLU A 256 -8.99 -9.70 20.92
N LEU A 257 -9.51 -9.65 19.67
CA LEU A 257 -10.95 -9.47 19.40
C LEU A 257 -11.81 -10.61 19.97
N LYS A 258 -11.31 -11.84 19.96
CA LYS A 258 -11.95 -13.01 20.58
C LYS A 258 -11.85 -13.02 22.12
N GLY A 259 -11.19 -12.04 22.74
CA GLY A 259 -10.96 -11.98 24.19
C GLY A 259 -10.00 -13.05 24.73
N LEU A 260 -9.34 -13.81 23.84
CA LEU A 260 -8.40 -14.86 24.21
C LEU A 260 -7.17 -14.25 24.88
N GLN A 261 -6.74 -14.81 26.00
CA GLN A 261 -5.50 -14.39 26.66
C GLN A 261 -4.26 -14.85 25.86
N PRO A 262 -3.12 -14.16 25.97
CA PRO A 262 -1.89 -14.56 25.28
C PRO A 262 -1.41 -15.93 25.79
N ALA A 263 -1.51 -16.96 24.96
CA ALA A 263 -1.08 -18.31 25.33
C ALA A 263 0.45 -18.37 25.44
N GLU A 264 0.98 -18.93 26.54
CA GLU A 264 2.40 -19.27 26.68
C GLU A 264 2.68 -20.66 26.11
N VAL A 265 3.61 -20.75 25.15
CA VAL A 265 4.01 -22.03 24.54
C VAL A 265 5.47 -22.36 24.88
N PRO A 266 5.87 -23.64 25.07
CA PRO A 266 7.27 -24.00 25.28
C PRO A 266 8.11 -23.60 24.07
N LEU A 267 9.25 -22.95 24.31
CA LEU A 267 10.06 -22.37 23.23
C LEU A 267 10.69 -23.44 22.30
N PRO A 268 11.45 -24.44 22.77
CA PRO A 268 12.16 -25.34 21.87
C PRO A 268 11.31 -26.54 21.42
N ILE A 269 11.42 -26.93 20.14
CA ILE A 269 10.69 -28.06 19.56
C ILE A 269 11.50 -29.35 19.66
N VAL A 270 10.86 -30.43 20.13
CA VAL A 270 11.44 -31.79 20.18
C VAL A 270 10.66 -32.75 19.29
N TYR A 271 11.28 -33.85 18.90
CA TYR A 271 10.58 -34.94 18.22
C TYR A 271 9.46 -35.51 19.10
N GLY A 272 8.30 -35.78 18.49
CA GLY A 272 7.07 -36.19 19.16
C GLY A 272 6.14 -35.04 19.59
N SER A 273 6.60 -33.78 19.56
CA SER A 273 5.76 -32.62 19.86
C SER A 273 4.60 -32.45 18.89
N LEU A 274 3.48 -31.93 19.41
CA LEU A 274 2.36 -31.42 18.61
C LEU A 274 2.60 -29.93 18.33
N ILE A 275 2.45 -29.50 17.09
CA ILE A 275 2.73 -28.14 16.61
C ILE A 275 1.67 -27.66 15.63
N THR A 276 1.42 -26.35 15.57
CA THR A 276 0.64 -25.71 14.49
C THR A 276 1.56 -24.85 13.62
N LEU A 277 1.52 -25.06 12.30
CA LEU A 277 2.39 -24.34 11.34
C LEU A 277 1.61 -23.20 10.69
N ARG A 278 2.11 -21.97 10.80
CA ARG A 278 1.52 -20.75 10.22
C ARG A 278 2.35 -20.22 9.05
N HIS A 279 1.70 -19.84 7.96
CA HIS A 279 2.35 -19.27 6.77
C HIS A 279 2.46 -17.74 6.86
N LEU A 280 3.64 -17.17 6.56
CA LEU A 280 3.95 -15.77 6.90
C LEU A 280 3.55 -14.69 5.87
N ASP A 281 3.38 -15.02 4.58
CA ASP A 281 3.11 -14.01 3.52
C ASP A 281 1.63 -13.96 3.06
N SER A 282 0.85 -15.00 3.37
CA SER A 282 -0.56 -15.14 2.97
C SER A 282 -1.53 -14.48 3.95
N VAL A 283 -2.78 -14.97 4.02
CA VAL A 283 -3.84 -14.51 4.94
C VAL A 283 -3.63 -15.02 6.39
N ASN A 284 -2.38 -15.08 6.85
CA ASN A 284 -1.95 -15.65 8.14
C ASN A 284 -2.39 -17.11 8.41
N GLY A 285 -2.82 -17.88 7.41
CA GLY A 285 -3.42 -19.19 7.65
C GLY A 285 -2.47 -20.25 8.22
N TYR A 286 -3.06 -21.26 8.85
CA TYR A 286 -2.42 -22.47 9.35
C TYR A 286 -2.43 -23.58 8.30
N LEU A 287 -1.41 -24.43 8.32
CA LEU A 287 -1.39 -25.71 7.58
C LEU A 287 -2.46 -26.64 8.16
N HIS A 288 -3.43 -27.02 7.33
CA HIS A 288 -4.67 -27.66 7.74
C HIS A 288 -4.92 -28.92 6.89
N SER A 289 -5.59 -29.92 7.48
CA SER A 289 -6.06 -31.10 6.74
C SER A 289 -7.32 -31.67 7.36
N HIS A 290 -8.27 -32.10 6.53
CA HIS A 290 -9.56 -32.63 6.97
C HIS A 290 -9.91 -33.89 6.16
N LYS A 291 -10.96 -34.62 6.54
CA LYS A 291 -11.26 -35.99 6.05
C LYS A 291 -11.76 -36.08 4.59
N ALA A 292 -11.63 -35.01 3.81
CA ALA A 292 -11.95 -34.98 2.38
C ALA A 292 -10.71 -35.28 1.52
N PHE A 293 -10.97 -35.67 0.27
CA PHE A 293 -9.96 -36.03 -0.72
C PHE A 293 -10.01 -35.05 -1.88
N TYR A 294 -8.92 -34.89 -2.64
CA TYR A 294 -8.97 -34.17 -3.91
C TYR A 294 -9.89 -34.92 -4.89
N PRO A 295 -10.74 -34.23 -5.67
CA PRO A 295 -11.59 -34.89 -6.68
C PRO A 295 -10.78 -35.37 -7.89
N GLU A 296 -9.68 -34.70 -8.16
CA GLU A 296 -8.76 -34.89 -9.29
C GLU A 296 -7.33 -35.00 -8.75
N GLY A 297 -6.32 -34.99 -9.62
CA GLY A 297 -4.93 -35.21 -9.23
C GLY A 297 -4.72 -36.60 -8.60
N SER A 298 -4.07 -36.65 -7.44
CA SER A 298 -3.73 -37.90 -6.76
C SER A 298 -4.89 -38.58 -6.04
N GLN A 299 -6.03 -37.89 -5.88
CA GLN A 299 -7.17 -38.30 -5.06
C GLN A 299 -6.81 -38.63 -3.59
N GLN A 300 -5.69 -38.10 -3.08
CA GLN A 300 -5.28 -38.23 -1.68
C GLN A 300 -5.97 -37.19 -0.78
N GLN A 301 -5.74 -37.26 0.53
CA GLN A 301 -6.38 -36.37 1.50
C GLN A 301 -5.95 -34.90 1.25
N GLN A 302 -6.89 -33.97 1.30
CA GLN A 302 -6.62 -32.55 1.02
C GLN A 302 -5.69 -31.92 2.07
N ILE A 303 -4.74 -31.10 1.61
CA ILE A 303 -3.94 -30.19 2.44
C ILE A 303 -4.24 -28.76 1.99
N THR A 304 -4.55 -27.90 2.96
CA THR A 304 -5.02 -26.54 2.69
C THR A 304 -4.40 -25.54 3.67
N LEU A 305 -4.67 -24.25 3.44
CA LEU A 305 -4.35 -23.20 4.39
C LEU A 305 -5.62 -22.54 4.96
N TYR A 306 -5.90 -22.80 6.24
CA TYR A 306 -7.11 -22.37 6.94
C TYR A 306 -6.84 -21.14 7.84
N PRO A 307 -7.63 -20.05 7.76
CA PRO A 307 -7.30 -18.78 8.42
C PRO A 307 -7.64 -18.73 9.93
N PHE A 308 -8.18 -19.80 10.52
CA PHE A 308 -8.62 -19.84 11.92
C PHE A 308 -7.94 -20.98 12.70
N ARG A 309 -7.87 -20.87 14.03
CA ARG A 309 -7.47 -21.99 14.91
C ARG A 309 -8.58 -23.05 14.93
N ASP A 310 -8.16 -24.30 14.78
CA ASP A 310 -9.00 -25.50 14.62
C ASP A 310 -8.18 -26.71 15.06
N ASP A 311 -8.82 -27.79 15.53
CA ASP A 311 -8.11 -29.01 15.92
C ASP A 311 -7.45 -29.72 14.71
N ASN A 312 -7.99 -29.50 13.50
CA ASN A 312 -7.42 -29.94 12.22
C ASN A 312 -6.19 -29.13 11.76
N ASN A 313 -5.62 -28.30 12.63
CA ASN A 313 -4.36 -27.58 12.41
C ASN A 313 -3.16 -28.23 13.15
N TRP A 314 -3.38 -29.29 13.94
CA TRP A 314 -2.34 -29.92 14.75
C TRP A 314 -1.56 -30.98 13.98
N TRP A 315 -0.23 -30.84 13.98
CA TRP A 315 0.72 -31.74 13.36
C TRP A 315 1.70 -32.29 14.40
N ARG A 316 1.96 -33.60 14.38
CA ARG A 316 3.00 -34.25 15.18
C ARG A 316 4.31 -34.28 14.39
N ILE A 317 5.39 -33.74 14.95
CA ILE A 317 6.70 -33.73 14.30
C ILE A 317 7.50 -35.01 14.62
N LEU A 318 7.64 -35.88 13.62
CA LEU A 318 8.29 -37.19 13.70
C LEU A 318 9.64 -37.18 12.99
N LYS A 319 10.51 -38.13 13.32
CA LYS A 319 11.84 -38.27 12.70
C LYS A 319 11.75 -39.10 11.42
N ALA A 320 12.51 -38.73 10.39
CA ALA A 320 12.53 -39.48 9.12
C ALA A 320 13.32 -40.80 9.21
N ASN A 321 14.48 -40.80 9.89
CA ASN A 321 15.36 -41.97 10.01
C ASN A 321 15.46 -42.48 11.45
N GLU A 322 15.11 -43.76 11.65
CA GLU A 322 15.33 -44.49 12.91
C GLU A 322 16.61 -45.34 12.91
N THR A 323 17.18 -45.64 11.73
CA THR A 323 18.32 -46.54 11.59
C THR A 323 19.65 -45.91 12.06
N GLU A 324 20.12 -46.38 13.22
CA GLU A 324 21.52 -46.37 13.69
C GLU A 324 22.25 -45.02 13.85
N GLN A 325 21.54 -43.89 13.94
CA GLN A 325 22.12 -42.70 14.56
C GLN A 325 22.00 -42.81 16.09
N LYS A 326 23.13 -42.67 16.80
CA LYS A 326 23.16 -42.60 18.27
C LYS A 326 22.10 -41.62 18.77
N LEU A 327 21.34 -41.99 19.81
CA LEU A 327 20.50 -41.02 20.50
C LEU A 327 21.39 -39.86 20.98
N VAL A 328 21.04 -38.66 20.54
CA VAL A 328 21.53 -37.41 21.12
C VAL A 328 20.49 -37.04 22.17
N GLU A 329 20.76 -37.41 23.41
CA GLU A 329 19.92 -37.14 24.57
C GLU A 329 20.07 -35.65 24.94
N ASP A 330 19.32 -34.79 24.24
CA ASP A 330 19.37 -33.33 24.45
C ASP A 330 18.68 -32.93 25.76
N LEU A 331 17.57 -33.59 26.08
CA LEU A 331 16.77 -33.42 27.29
C LEU A 331 16.36 -34.78 27.86
N MET A 332 16.01 -34.80 29.14
CA MET A 332 15.19 -35.86 29.73
C MET A 332 13.77 -35.34 29.92
N ALA A 333 12.78 -36.19 29.69
CA ALA A 333 11.37 -35.87 29.93
C ALA A 333 11.01 -35.78 31.42
N ASN A 334 9.80 -35.29 31.72
CA ASN A 334 9.21 -35.22 33.07
C ASN A 334 9.22 -36.57 33.84
N ASP A 335 9.34 -37.71 33.15
CA ASP A 335 9.41 -39.04 33.76
C ASP A 335 10.82 -39.46 34.22
N ASN A 336 11.85 -38.65 33.91
CA ASN A 336 13.28 -38.94 34.08
C ASN A 336 13.75 -40.28 33.45
N LYS A 337 13.08 -40.75 32.39
CA LYS A 337 13.39 -42.01 31.68
C LYS A 337 13.42 -41.86 30.16
N THR A 338 12.55 -41.00 29.60
CA THR A 338 12.43 -40.82 28.16
C THR A 338 13.36 -39.70 27.69
N PRO A 339 14.43 -40.00 26.94
CA PRO A 339 15.26 -38.95 26.34
C PRO A 339 14.53 -38.25 25.20
N LEU A 340 14.62 -36.92 25.15
CA LEU A 340 14.06 -36.08 24.11
C LEU A 340 15.19 -35.48 23.28
N GLN A 341 14.99 -35.39 21.96
CA GLN A 341 15.92 -34.79 21.01
C GLN A 341 15.29 -33.53 20.38
N TYR A 342 16.06 -32.44 20.30
CA TYR A 342 15.64 -31.21 19.61
C TYR A 342 15.67 -31.36 18.09
N VAL A 343 14.70 -30.74 17.42
CA VAL A 343 14.67 -30.58 15.96
C VAL A 343 15.63 -29.44 15.56
N ARG A 344 16.50 -29.69 14.58
CA ARG A 344 17.60 -28.79 14.18
C ARG A 344 17.50 -28.30 12.75
N ASN A 345 18.20 -27.21 12.45
CA ASN A 345 18.38 -26.73 11.08
C ASN A 345 19.11 -27.79 10.23
N GLY A 346 18.45 -28.27 9.18
CA GLY A 346 18.94 -29.32 8.28
C GLY A 346 18.41 -30.72 8.56
N ASP A 347 17.67 -30.95 9.66
CA ASP A 347 17.07 -32.25 9.98
C ASP A 347 15.99 -32.65 8.95
N LEU A 348 15.80 -33.97 8.79
CA LEU A 348 14.71 -34.57 8.03
C LEU A 348 13.60 -35.05 8.97
N VAL A 349 12.40 -34.50 8.80
CA VAL A 349 11.22 -34.76 9.61
C VAL A 349 10.08 -35.35 8.76
N ARG A 350 9.17 -36.08 9.41
CA ARG A 350 7.83 -36.43 8.90
C ARG A 350 6.82 -35.59 9.70
N LEU A 351 5.82 -35.01 9.05
CA LEU A 351 4.73 -34.30 9.73
C LEU A 351 3.46 -35.14 9.64
N GLU A 352 2.99 -35.68 10.76
CA GLU A 352 1.77 -36.49 10.86
C GLU A 352 0.59 -35.63 11.30
N HIS A 353 -0.53 -35.67 10.59
CA HIS A 353 -1.73 -34.93 10.98
C HIS A 353 -2.42 -35.64 12.15
N VAL A 354 -2.80 -34.90 13.20
CA VAL A 354 -3.27 -35.52 14.45
C VAL A 354 -4.67 -36.14 14.29
N GLU A 355 -5.64 -35.40 13.75
CA GLU A 355 -7.05 -35.85 13.64
C GLU A 355 -7.29 -36.88 12.52
N THR A 356 -6.31 -37.07 11.62
CA THR A 356 -6.35 -38.13 10.59
C THR A 356 -5.13 -39.04 10.60
N ALA A 357 -4.47 -39.18 11.75
CA ALA A 357 -3.34 -40.09 11.93
C ALA A 357 -3.68 -41.52 11.46
N PRO A 358 -2.77 -42.24 10.77
CA PRO A 358 -1.35 -41.93 10.61
C PRO A 358 -1.00 -41.17 9.32
N ARG A 359 -1.93 -40.37 8.77
CA ARG A 359 -1.70 -39.58 7.55
C ARG A 359 -0.60 -38.53 7.75
N LYS A 360 0.26 -38.34 6.75
CA LYS A 360 1.45 -37.49 6.77
C LYS A 360 1.45 -36.51 5.60
N LEU A 361 2.09 -35.36 5.82
CA LEU A 361 2.31 -34.35 4.78
C LEU A 361 3.21 -34.93 3.68
N HIS A 362 2.67 -35.03 2.48
CA HIS A 362 3.24 -35.78 1.36
C HIS A 362 3.29 -34.89 0.10
N SER A 363 4.21 -35.15 -0.83
CA SER A 363 4.21 -34.48 -2.15
C SER A 363 4.86 -35.35 -3.24
N HIS A 364 4.20 -35.46 -4.39
CA HIS A 364 4.58 -36.32 -5.51
C HIS A 364 4.63 -35.54 -6.83
N ASP A 365 4.77 -36.22 -7.97
CA ASP A 365 5.00 -35.61 -9.30
C ASP A 365 3.69 -35.26 -10.05
N GLU A 366 2.64 -34.92 -9.30
CA GLU A 366 1.33 -34.47 -9.83
C GLU A 366 1.22 -32.93 -9.72
N PRO A 367 0.48 -32.25 -10.61
CA PRO A 367 0.28 -30.80 -10.56
C PRO A 367 -0.58 -30.37 -9.37
N ALA A 368 -0.39 -29.12 -8.91
CA ALA A 368 -1.28 -28.53 -7.91
C ALA A 368 -2.70 -28.26 -8.47
N PRO A 369 -3.76 -28.40 -7.66
CA PRO A 369 -5.15 -28.54 -8.13
C PRO A 369 -5.85 -27.23 -8.54
N VAL A 370 -5.20 -26.08 -8.39
CA VAL A 370 -5.67 -24.78 -8.94
C VAL A 370 -4.54 -24.07 -9.67
N THR A 371 -3.32 -24.08 -9.15
CA THR A 371 -2.14 -23.54 -9.84
C THR A 371 -1.53 -24.57 -10.80
N GLU A 372 -2.30 -25.00 -11.81
CA GLU A 372 -1.91 -25.99 -12.83
C GLU A 372 -0.65 -25.57 -13.62
N THR A 373 0.52 -25.91 -13.08
CA THR A 373 1.81 -25.55 -13.67
C THR A 373 2.87 -26.58 -13.28
N THR A 374 3.77 -26.90 -14.21
CA THR A 374 4.81 -27.95 -14.02
C THR A 374 5.82 -27.67 -12.90
N TYR A 375 5.76 -26.50 -12.27
CA TYR A 375 6.61 -26.08 -11.16
C TYR A 375 5.85 -25.90 -9.83
N HIS A 376 4.54 -26.18 -9.78
CA HIS A 376 3.74 -26.36 -8.58
C HIS A 376 3.26 -27.81 -8.49
N LYS A 377 3.73 -28.53 -7.47
CA LYS A 377 3.33 -29.92 -7.19
C LYS A 377 2.23 -29.99 -6.15
N GLU A 378 1.38 -31.01 -6.26
CA GLU A 378 0.36 -31.32 -5.26
C GLU A 378 1.01 -31.57 -3.89
N VAL A 379 0.28 -31.23 -2.83
CA VAL A 379 0.63 -31.56 -1.44
C VAL A 379 -0.60 -32.17 -0.79
N SER A 380 -0.43 -33.34 -0.19
CA SER A 380 -1.53 -34.23 0.20
C SER A 380 -1.26 -34.92 1.55
N GLY A 381 -2.28 -35.56 2.12
CA GLY A 381 -2.15 -36.44 3.28
C GLY A 381 -2.08 -37.92 2.88
N TYR A 382 -0.96 -38.59 3.13
CA TYR A 382 -0.71 -39.99 2.74
C TYR A 382 -0.27 -40.90 3.90
N GLY A 383 -0.28 -42.23 3.71
CA GLY A 383 0.13 -43.22 4.72
C GLY A 383 -1.04 -43.90 5.44
N PHE A 384 -0.87 -45.14 5.89
CA PHE A 384 -1.94 -46.02 6.40
C PHE A 384 -1.47 -46.79 7.66
N PRO A 385 -2.37 -47.39 8.48
CA PRO A 385 -1.97 -48.13 9.68
C PRO A 385 -0.93 -49.24 9.44
N ASP A 386 -1.05 -49.97 8.33
CA ASP A 386 -0.11 -51.03 7.93
C ASP A 386 1.02 -50.55 7.01
N HIS A 387 1.10 -49.24 6.73
CA HIS A 387 2.09 -48.64 5.83
C HIS A 387 2.50 -47.25 6.34
N GLU A 388 3.60 -47.21 7.11
CA GLU A 388 4.10 -46.00 7.79
C GLU A 388 4.24 -44.77 6.90
N GLY A 389 4.52 -44.96 5.60
CA GLY A 389 4.86 -43.90 4.67
C GLY A 389 5.96 -44.30 3.69
N ASP A 390 6.38 -43.34 2.87
CA ASP A 390 7.53 -43.46 1.97
C ASP A 390 8.52 -42.28 2.14
N SER A 391 9.50 -42.15 1.24
CA SER A 391 10.47 -41.04 1.30
C SER A 391 9.94 -39.70 0.76
N ASN A 392 8.69 -39.65 0.27
CA ASN A 392 7.96 -38.44 -0.08
C ASN A 392 7.15 -37.85 1.09
N ASP A 393 7.19 -38.49 2.26
CA ASP A 393 6.73 -37.90 3.52
C ASP A 393 7.86 -37.13 4.24
N PHE A 394 9.07 -37.12 3.67
CA PHE A 394 10.26 -36.51 4.27
C PHE A 394 10.38 -35.03 3.90
N TRP A 395 10.39 -34.17 4.91
CA TRP A 395 10.63 -32.74 4.74
C TRP A 395 11.89 -32.31 5.50
N LYS A 396 12.76 -31.55 4.83
CA LYS A 396 13.94 -30.97 5.45
C LYS A 396 13.62 -29.60 6.04
N VAL A 397 13.94 -29.39 7.31
CA VAL A 397 13.80 -28.08 7.96
C VAL A 397 14.97 -27.18 7.55
N GLU A 398 14.68 -26.10 6.81
CA GLU A 398 15.65 -25.04 6.49
C GLU A 398 15.33 -23.79 7.36
N ILE A 399 15.98 -23.64 8.51
CA ILE A 399 15.82 -22.44 9.35
C ILE A 399 16.60 -21.28 8.69
N GLU A 400 15.96 -20.11 8.60
CA GLU A 400 16.46 -18.94 7.88
C GLU A 400 17.10 -17.89 8.80
N ASP A 401 16.67 -17.84 10.06
CA ASP A 401 17.34 -17.09 11.12
C ASP A 401 18.64 -17.80 11.55
N ASP A 402 19.59 -17.09 12.16
CA ASP A 402 20.91 -17.63 12.56
C ASP A 402 20.87 -18.74 13.65
N GLY A 403 19.68 -19.25 13.98
CA GLY A 403 19.44 -20.32 14.94
C GLY A 403 19.78 -21.73 14.42
N GLN A 404 20.27 -22.57 15.34
CA GLN A 404 20.53 -23.99 15.10
C GLN A 404 19.32 -24.89 15.47
N LEU A 405 18.46 -24.44 16.38
CA LEU A 405 17.31 -25.17 16.90
C LEU A 405 16.02 -24.62 16.30
N LEU A 406 15.02 -25.49 16.12
CA LEU A 406 13.66 -25.07 15.77
C LEU A 406 12.90 -24.67 17.04
N GLU A 407 12.37 -23.46 17.05
CA GLU A 407 11.68 -22.86 18.19
C GLU A 407 10.32 -22.25 17.81
N ALA A 408 9.34 -22.34 18.71
CA ALA A 408 8.02 -21.72 18.55
C ALA A 408 8.13 -20.18 18.55
N ARG A 409 7.41 -19.53 17.64
CA ARG A 409 7.26 -18.06 17.48
C ARG A 409 8.53 -17.23 17.24
N THR A 410 9.72 -17.79 17.40
CA THR A 410 11.00 -17.14 17.07
C THR A 410 11.57 -17.60 15.73
N SER A 411 11.53 -18.91 15.43
CA SER A 411 12.17 -19.48 14.25
C SER A 411 11.32 -19.33 12.99
N ARG A 412 11.85 -18.64 11.97
CA ARG A 412 11.27 -18.62 10.63
C ARG A 412 12.01 -19.63 9.77
N PHE A 413 11.30 -20.60 9.22
CA PHE A 413 11.87 -21.72 8.49
C PHE A 413 11.14 -21.99 7.19
N ARG A 414 11.72 -22.85 6.35
CA ARG A 414 11.16 -23.34 5.10
C ARG A 414 11.20 -24.87 5.14
N LEU A 415 10.19 -25.54 4.61
CA LEU A 415 10.19 -27.00 4.49
C LEU A 415 10.57 -27.36 3.04
N TYR A 416 11.69 -28.06 2.88
CA TYR A 416 12.24 -28.47 1.58
C TYR A 416 12.06 -29.97 1.36
N HIS A 417 11.44 -30.34 0.25
CA HIS A 417 11.19 -31.72 -0.12
C HIS A 417 12.41 -32.30 -0.88
N PRO A 418 13.05 -33.39 -0.40
CA PRO A 418 14.30 -33.89 -0.98
C PRO A 418 14.09 -34.62 -2.31
N ASN A 419 13.04 -35.43 -2.46
CA ASN A 419 12.79 -36.15 -3.73
C ASN A 419 12.26 -35.20 -4.82
N GLN A 420 11.20 -34.44 -4.52
CA GLN A 420 10.57 -33.50 -5.46
C GLN A 420 11.38 -32.20 -5.70
N LEU A 421 12.47 -31.96 -4.96
CA LEU A 421 13.36 -30.78 -5.04
C LEU A 421 12.68 -29.42 -4.82
N CYS A 422 11.45 -29.39 -4.30
CA CYS A 422 10.61 -28.21 -4.12
C CYS A 422 10.49 -27.77 -2.65
N ARG A 423 9.76 -26.69 -2.36
CA ARG A 423 9.48 -26.20 -1.00
C ARG A 423 8.00 -26.01 -0.75
N LEU A 424 7.55 -26.30 0.48
CA LEU A 424 6.17 -26.10 0.91
C LEU A 424 5.80 -24.61 0.79
N TYR A 425 4.76 -24.34 0.00
CA TYR A 425 4.40 -23.03 -0.51
C TYR A 425 2.89 -22.81 -0.40
N SER A 426 2.47 -21.55 -0.25
CA SER A 426 1.07 -21.16 -0.39
C SER A 426 0.94 -19.77 -1.01
N ASN A 427 -0.14 -19.54 -1.77
CA ASN A 427 -0.43 -18.33 -2.53
C ASN A 427 -1.57 -17.54 -1.87
N LEU A 428 -2.44 -16.92 -2.68
CA LEU A 428 -3.72 -16.35 -2.27
C LEU A 428 -4.88 -16.96 -3.09
N GLU A 429 -4.59 -18.01 -3.86
CA GLU A 429 -5.60 -18.71 -4.66
C GLU A 429 -6.42 -19.61 -3.72
N ARG A 430 -7.68 -19.80 -4.05
CA ARG A 430 -8.61 -20.62 -3.27
C ARG A 430 -8.98 -21.88 -4.03
N LEU A 431 -9.09 -22.97 -3.30
CA LEU A 431 -9.74 -24.18 -3.80
C LEU A 431 -11.22 -23.88 -4.06
N PRO A 432 -11.85 -24.52 -5.06
CA PRO A 432 -13.30 -24.43 -5.29
C PRO A 432 -14.14 -24.93 -4.09
N ALA A 433 -15.46 -25.00 -4.29
CA ALA A 433 -16.41 -25.46 -3.26
C ALA A 433 -16.05 -26.84 -2.66
N TRP A 434 -15.45 -27.75 -3.44
CA TRP A 434 -14.97 -29.06 -2.96
C TRP A 434 -13.82 -28.99 -1.93
N GLY A 435 -13.11 -27.87 -1.89
CA GLY A 435 -12.07 -27.55 -0.91
C GLY A 435 -12.50 -26.44 0.06
N PHE A 436 -13.81 -26.28 0.25
CA PHE A 436 -14.45 -25.37 1.20
C PHE A 436 -14.02 -23.89 1.09
N ASN A 437 -13.58 -23.45 -0.08
CA ASN A 437 -13.00 -22.11 -0.33
C ASN A 437 -11.75 -21.79 0.52
N GLN A 438 -11.05 -22.81 1.03
CA GLN A 438 -9.76 -22.68 1.73
C GLN A 438 -8.64 -22.37 0.72
N HIS A 439 -7.49 -21.86 1.17
CA HIS A 439 -6.40 -21.49 0.25
C HIS A 439 -5.51 -22.69 -0.12
N GLU A 440 -4.95 -22.66 -1.32
CA GLU A 440 -4.10 -23.74 -1.84
C GLU A 440 -2.76 -23.85 -1.10
N VAL A 441 -2.32 -25.09 -0.86
CA VAL A 441 -0.96 -25.45 -0.45
C VAL A 441 -0.36 -26.34 -1.52
N SER A 442 0.87 -26.04 -1.93
CA SER A 442 1.59 -26.77 -2.99
C SER A 442 3.08 -26.83 -2.70
N CYS A 443 3.84 -27.62 -3.45
CA CYS A 443 5.29 -27.69 -3.34
C CYS A 443 5.94 -27.08 -4.59
N MET A 444 6.62 -25.95 -4.42
CA MET A 444 7.13 -25.12 -5.53
C MET A 444 8.66 -25.13 -5.60
N PHE A 445 9.25 -25.32 -6.79
CA PHE A 445 10.71 -25.38 -6.98
C PHE A 445 11.40 -24.03 -6.68
N GLU A 446 11.01 -22.98 -7.41
CA GLU A 446 11.61 -21.63 -7.30
C GLU A 446 10.59 -20.58 -6.82
N GLY A 447 9.92 -20.88 -5.70
CA GLY A 447 8.96 -19.96 -5.09
C GLY A 447 9.60 -18.67 -4.56
N LYS A 448 8.83 -17.56 -4.66
CA LYS A 448 9.16 -16.31 -3.95
C LYS A 448 9.36 -16.63 -2.47
N LYS A 449 10.59 -16.47 -1.96
CA LYS A 449 11.02 -16.89 -0.60
C LYS A 449 9.98 -16.62 0.50
N GLN A 450 9.37 -15.43 0.52
CA GLN A 450 8.32 -15.03 1.47
C GLN A 450 7.15 -16.04 1.54
N ARG A 451 6.68 -16.53 0.39
CA ARG A 451 5.63 -17.54 0.24
C ARG A 451 6.08 -18.99 0.49
N THR A 452 7.30 -19.18 0.98
CA THR A 452 7.81 -20.47 1.49
C THR A 452 8.15 -20.41 2.98
N MET A 453 7.93 -19.26 3.63
CA MET A 453 8.28 -19.04 5.04
C MET A 453 7.13 -19.47 5.96
N TRP A 454 7.46 -20.40 6.86
CA TRP A 454 6.59 -20.91 7.91
C TRP A 454 7.17 -20.57 9.29
N MET A 455 6.31 -20.60 10.29
CA MET A 455 6.63 -20.41 11.71
C MET A 455 5.70 -21.31 12.53
N ILE A 456 6.20 -21.89 13.62
CA ILE A 456 5.35 -22.62 14.57
C ILE A 456 4.71 -21.61 15.51
N ASP A 457 3.38 -21.58 15.62
CA ASP A 457 2.65 -20.67 16.52
C ASP A 457 2.32 -21.35 17.85
N GLU A 458 1.59 -22.46 17.81
CA GLU A 458 1.27 -23.25 19.00
C GLU A 458 2.10 -24.55 19.06
N HIS A 459 2.42 -24.97 20.29
CA HIS A 459 3.26 -26.13 20.57
C HIS A 459 2.82 -26.75 21.91
N ALA A 460 2.58 -28.06 21.90
CA ALA A 460 2.21 -28.85 23.09
C ALA A 460 2.98 -30.19 23.12
N ASN A 461 3.51 -30.54 24.30
CA ASN A 461 4.17 -31.83 24.56
C ASN A 461 4.32 -32.07 26.08
N ASP A 462 3.56 -33.02 26.63
CA ASP A 462 3.52 -33.32 28.08
C ASP A 462 4.83 -33.91 28.63
N LEU A 463 5.71 -34.41 27.76
CA LEU A 463 7.01 -34.92 28.15
C LEU A 463 8.00 -33.81 28.51
N LEU A 464 7.80 -32.57 28.05
CA LEU A 464 8.75 -31.47 28.27
C LEU A 464 8.84 -31.04 29.75
N PRO A 465 10.06 -30.89 30.31
CA PRO A 465 10.26 -30.43 31.68
C PRO A 465 9.48 -29.17 32.03
N LYS A 466 8.79 -29.18 33.19
CA LYS A 466 7.99 -28.04 33.68
C LYS A 466 8.75 -26.70 33.85
N ASN A 467 10.08 -26.72 33.84
CA ASN A 467 10.95 -25.56 33.97
C ASN A 467 11.62 -25.14 32.64
N ILE A 468 11.03 -25.52 31.49
CA ILE A 468 11.51 -25.13 30.16
C ILE A 468 11.09 -23.67 29.85
N PRO A 469 11.93 -22.84 29.18
CA PRO A 469 11.53 -21.51 28.78
C PRO A 469 10.30 -21.54 27.88
N LYS A 470 9.40 -20.59 28.10
CA LYS A 470 8.20 -20.37 27.28
C LYS A 470 8.23 -19.00 26.62
N ILE A 471 7.43 -18.84 25.57
CA ILE A 471 7.17 -17.57 24.90
C ILE A 471 5.68 -17.28 24.83
N SER A 472 5.28 -16.10 25.30
CA SER A 472 3.89 -15.61 25.21
C SER A 472 3.55 -15.15 23.79
N GLU A 473 2.27 -15.19 23.44
CA GLU A 473 1.77 -14.62 22.17
C GLU A 473 2.00 -13.10 22.13
N HIS A 474 2.57 -12.58 21.03
CA HIS A 474 2.78 -11.13 20.87
C HIS A 474 1.45 -10.40 20.83
N ARG A 475 1.29 -9.33 21.62
CA ARG A 475 0.09 -8.48 21.59
C ARG A 475 0.41 -7.15 20.90
N PRO A 476 -0.11 -6.91 19.69
CA PRO A 476 0.29 -5.77 18.89
C PRO A 476 -0.20 -4.46 19.51
N ASN A 477 0.72 -3.51 19.70
CA ASN A 477 0.34 -2.20 20.22
C ASN A 477 -0.43 -1.37 19.17
N PHE A 478 -1.02 -0.25 19.59
CA PHE A 478 -1.80 0.62 18.70
C PHE A 478 -1.05 1.02 17.42
N PHE A 479 0.26 1.29 17.48
CA PHE A 479 1.04 1.70 16.31
C PHE A 479 1.23 0.55 15.32
N GLU A 480 1.46 -0.67 15.80
CA GLU A 480 1.54 -1.88 14.97
C GLU A 480 0.19 -2.17 14.30
N LYS A 481 -0.91 -2.18 15.06
CA LYS A 481 -2.28 -2.33 14.54
C LYS A 481 -2.60 -1.27 13.48
N PHE A 482 -2.28 -0.01 13.76
CA PHE A 482 -2.47 1.11 12.85
C PHE A 482 -1.67 0.96 11.56
N LEU A 483 -0.36 0.72 11.64
CA LEU A 483 0.52 0.59 10.47
C LEU A 483 0.17 -0.64 9.63
N TYR A 484 -0.18 -1.76 10.26
CA TYR A 484 -0.66 -2.96 9.58
C TYR A 484 -1.96 -2.67 8.80
N LEU A 485 -2.94 -2.04 9.46
CA LEU A 485 -4.21 -1.68 8.83
C LEU A 485 -4.01 -0.66 7.70
N GLN A 486 -3.17 0.37 7.86
CA GLN A 486 -2.84 1.30 6.75
C GLN A 486 -2.24 0.55 5.54
N LYS A 487 -1.35 -0.43 5.77
CA LYS A 487 -0.76 -1.25 4.70
C LYS A 487 -1.80 -2.14 4.00
N LYS A 488 -2.70 -2.76 4.76
CA LYS A 488 -3.81 -3.56 4.20
C LYS A 488 -4.80 -2.69 3.43
N MET A 489 -5.21 -1.55 3.98
CA MET A 489 -6.03 -0.54 3.28
C MET A 489 -5.40 -0.13 1.95
N TRP A 490 -4.09 0.13 1.91
CA TRP A 490 -3.39 0.45 0.66
C TRP A 490 -3.43 -0.71 -0.34
N THR A 491 -3.07 -1.91 0.11
CA THR A 491 -2.98 -3.10 -0.76
C THR A 491 -4.34 -3.46 -1.38
N VAL A 492 -5.42 -3.42 -0.60
CA VAL A 492 -6.78 -3.68 -1.13
C VAL A 492 -7.26 -2.53 -2.02
N ASN A 493 -6.96 -1.27 -1.68
CA ASN A 493 -7.33 -0.12 -2.52
C ASN A 493 -6.64 -0.17 -3.89
N GLN A 494 -5.39 -0.66 -3.95
CA GLN A 494 -4.67 -0.95 -5.20
C GLN A 494 -5.24 -2.18 -5.95
N GLY A 495 -5.73 -3.19 -5.24
CA GLY A 495 -6.30 -4.42 -5.81
C GLY A 495 -7.74 -4.32 -6.35
N LEU A 496 -8.44 -3.21 -6.14
CA LEU A 496 -9.81 -2.99 -6.64
C LEU A 496 -9.83 -2.69 -8.16
N THR A 497 -9.54 -3.71 -8.97
CA THR A 497 -9.41 -3.64 -10.44
C THR A 497 -10.58 -4.23 -11.21
N GLU A 498 -11.53 -4.87 -10.52
CA GLU A 498 -12.80 -5.39 -11.08
C GLU A 498 -13.60 -4.29 -11.79
N ARG A 499 -14.23 -4.64 -12.92
CA ARG A 499 -15.04 -3.72 -13.73
C ARG A 499 -16.47 -3.65 -13.20
N HIS A 500 -17.06 -2.46 -13.23
CA HIS A 500 -18.46 -2.23 -12.88
C HIS A 500 -19.20 -1.56 -14.06
N PRO A 501 -20.47 -1.88 -14.37
CA PRO A 501 -21.18 -1.30 -15.52
C PRO A 501 -21.26 0.23 -15.52
N TYR A 502 -21.33 0.84 -14.33
CA TYR A 502 -21.34 2.31 -14.15
C TYR A 502 -19.95 2.90 -13.85
N GLU A 503 -18.85 2.18 -14.11
CA GLU A 503 -17.50 2.73 -14.02
C GLU A 503 -17.34 3.93 -14.98
N SER A 504 -16.65 4.99 -14.55
CA SER A 504 -16.39 6.16 -15.39
C SER A 504 -14.98 6.71 -15.18
N ARG A 505 -14.27 6.93 -16.29
CA ARG A 505 -12.87 7.39 -16.29
C ARG A 505 -12.76 8.92 -16.24
N PRO A 506 -11.65 9.48 -15.71
CA PRO A 506 -11.53 10.92 -15.44
C PRO A 506 -11.88 11.84 -16.62
N SER A 507 -11.49 11.47 -17.85
CA SER A 507 -11.79 12.21 -19.08
C SER A 507 -13.29 12.47 -19.31
N ALA A 508 -14.16 11.58 -18.86
CA ALA A 508 -15.61 11.71 -18.99
C ALA A 508 -16.20 12.74 -18.01
N TRP A 509 -15.53 13.02 -16.88
CA TRP A 509 -16.13 13.78 -15.80
C TRP A 509 -16.32 15.27 -16.10
N PRO A 510 -15.33 16.07 -16.57
CA PRO A 510 -15.50 17.53 -16.73
C PRO A 510 -16.58 17.95 -17.75
N VAL A 511 -16.90 17.05 -18.67
CA VAL A 511 -17.91 17.22 -19.73
C VAL A 511 -19.25 16.54 -19.40
N LEU A 512 -19.32 15.80 -18.29
CA LEU A 512 -20.50 15.02 -17.87
C LEU A 512 -20.99 14.06 -18.97
N LEU A 513 -20.09 13.22 -19.49
CA LEU A 513 -20.47 12.24 -20.54
C LEU A 513 -21.34 11.09 -20.00
N SER A 514 -21.18 10.67 -18.75
CA SER A 514 -21.99 9.62 -18.13
C SER A 514 -22.28 9.94 -16.65
N GLY A 515 -23.37 9.35 -16.13
CA GLY A 515 -23.74 9.34 -14.72
C GLY A 515 -23.69 7.92 -14.12
N ILE A 516 -24.31 7.74 -12.96
CA ILE A 516 -24.33 6.45 -12.23
C ILE A 516 -25.74 6.21 -11.69
N SER A 517 -26.32 5.03 -11.92
CA SER A 517 -27.55 4.64 -11.22
C SER A 517 -27.26 4.33 -9.75
N PHE A 518 -28.02 4.94 -8.85
CA PHE A 518 -27.91 4.76 -7.39
C PHE A 518 -29.01 3.85 -6.82
N TRP A 519 -30.16 3.81 -7.47
CA TRP A 519 -31.31 2.97 -7.14
C TRP A 519 -32.28 2.96 -8.32
N THR A 520 -33.00 1.86 -8.52
CA THR A 520 -34.00 1.73 -9.59
C THR A 520 -35.10 0.80 -9.10
N GLY A 521 -36.31 1.34 -8.93
CA GLY A 521 -37.53 0.57 -8.67
C GLY A 521 -38.46 0.58 -9.88
N ASP A 522 -39.66 0.03 -9.71
CA ASP A 522 -40.60 -0.25 -10.81
C ASP A 522 -41.04 1.00 -11.57
N LYS A 523 -41.22 2.12 -10.85
CA LYS A 523 -41.83 3.36 -11.39
C LYS A 523 -40.99 4.62 -11.17
N SER A 524 -39.77 4.49 -10.66
CA SER A 524 -38.80 5.58 -10.57
C SER A 524 -37.36 5.09 -10.33
N GLN A 525 -36.39 5.99 -10.51
CA GLN A 525 -34.96 5.72 -10.29
C GLN A 525 -34.27 6.93 -9.64
N ILE A 526 -33.16 6.69 -8.95
CA ILE A 526 -32.23 7.73 -8.53
C ILE A 526 -30.95 7.59 -9.33
N PHE A 527 -30.55 8.67 -10.02
CA PHE A 527 -29.41 8.67 -10.93
C PHE A 527 -28.51 9.88 -10.63
N LEU A 528 -27.24 9.62 -10.36
CA LEU A 528 -26.23 10.64 -10.09
C LEU A 528 -25.86 11.37 -11.38
N LEU A 529 -26.59 12.45 -11.68
CA LEU A 529 -26.28 13.41 -12.72
C LEU A 529 -26.02 14.79 -12.11
N GLY A 530 -24.90 15.41 -12.47
CA GLY A 530 -24.66 16.82 -12.14
C GLY A 530 -25.51 17.76 -13.02
N HIS A 531 -25.84 18.93 -12.53
CA HIS A 531 -26.61 19.94 -13.25
C HIS A 531 -25.81 20.45 -14.47
N PRO A 532 -26.19 20.13 -15.73
CA PRO A 532 -25.29 20.23 -16.88
C PRO A 532 -24.81 21.67 -17.16
N LEU A 533 -25.70 22.67 -17.07
CA LEU A 533 -25.32 24.07 -17.26
C LEU A 533 -24.28 24.57 -16.24
N ILE A 534 -24.42 24.20 -14.95
CA ILE A 534 -23.42 24.54 -13.92
C ILE A 534 -22.12 23.80 -14.22
N TYR A 535 -22.22 22.51 -14.55
CA TYR A 535 -21.10 21.65 -14.85
C TYR A 535 -20.22 22.19 -15.98
N TRP A 536 -20.80 22.39 -17.16
CA TRP A 536 -20.09 22.89 -18.34
C TRP A 536 -19.58 24.32 -18.14
N ALA A 537 -20.39 25.22 -17.56
CA ALA A 537 -19.97 26.59 -17.28
C ALA A 537 -18.81 26.65 -16.27
N SER A 538 -18.77 25.74 -15.29
CA SER A 538 -17.71 25.67 -14.30
C SER A 538 -16.41 25.10 -14.88
N THR A 539 -16.48 24.03 -15.66
CA THR A 539 -15.35 23.46 -16.41
C THR A 539 -14.74 24.51 -17.35
N VAL A 540 -15.56 25.18 -18.16
CA VAL A 540 -15.12 26.28 -19.05
C VAL A 540 -14.49 27.42 -18.25
N SER A 541 -15.01 27.75 -17.07
CA SER A 541 -14.46 28.81 -16.21
C SER A 541 -13.07 28.46 -15.65
N VAL A 542 -12.79 27.20 -15.34
CA VAL A 542 -11.45 26.75 -14.93
C VAL A 542 -10.46 26.87 -16.09
N PHE A 543 -10.78 26.32 -17.26
CA PHE A 543 -9.91 26.43 -18.44
C PHE A 543 -9.66 27.89 -18.87
N ASN A 544 -10.71 28.73 -18.89
CA ASN A 544 -10.59 30.16 -19.19
C ASN A 544 -9.69 30.88 -18.16
N SER A 545 -9.82 30.56 -16.87
CA SER A 545 -8.94 31.10 -15.82
C SER A 545 -7.47 30.75 -16.06
N VAL A 546 -7.17 29.50 -16.43
CA VAL A 546 -5.80 29.06 -16.78
C VAL A 546 -5.30 29.80 -18.03
N ILE A 547 -6.08 29.85 -19.11
CA ILE A 547 -5.73 30.53 -20.36
C ILE A 547 -5.42 32.01 -20.12
N LEU A 548 -6.24 32.71 -19.33
CA LEU A 548 -6.01 34.11 -18.99
C LEU A 548 -4.72 34.30 -18.18
N MET A 549 -4.47 33.45 -17.17
CA MET A 549 -3.23 33.50 -16.38
C MET A 549 -1.99 33.24 -17.25
N SER A 550 -2.02 32.25 -18.14
CA SER A 550 -0.94 31.98 -19.09
C SER A 550 -0.71 33.14 -20.07
N PHE A 551 -1.78 33.71 -20.63
CA PHE A 551 -1.73 34.88 -21.50
C PHE A 551 -1.11 36.10 -20.81
N PHE A 552 -1.53 36.39 -19.57
CA PHE A 552 -1.00 37.51 -18.80
C PHE A 552 0.45 37.28 -18.34
N ALA A 553 0.83 36.06 -17.94
CA ALA A 553 2.22 35.72 -17.64
C ALA A 553 3.15 35.85 -18.86
N LEU A 554 2.66 35.48 -20.06
CA LEU A 554 3.38 35.71 -21.32
C LEU A 554 3.50 37.21 -21.66
N ARG A 555 2.52 38.04 -21.25
CA ARG A 555 2.55 39.50 -21.41
C ARG A 555 3.51 40.17 -20.43
N ASP A 556 3.54 39.78 -19.16
CA ASP A 556 4.55 40.22 -18.19
C ASP A 556 5.97 39.88 -18.68
N LYS A 557 6.19 38.66 -19.18
CA LYS A 557 7.48 38.21 -19.75
C LYS A 557 7.87 38.99 -21.03
N ARG A 558 6.92 39.67 -21.68
CA ARG A 558 7.12 40.59 -22.81
C ARG A 558 7.18 42.07 -22.39
N GLY A 559 7.16 42.38 -21.09
CA GLY A 559 7.24 43.74 -20.54
C GLY A 559 5.90 44.51 -20.47
N PHE A 560 4.76 43.85 -20.74
CA PHE A 560 3.43 44.46 -20.65
C PHE A 560 2.85 44.28 -19.23
N HIS A 561 3.20 45.19 -18.32
CA HIS A 561 2.80 45.15 -16.90
C HIS A 561 1.34 45.58 -16.66
N ASP A 562 0.38 44.78 -17.13
CA ASP A 562 -1.06 45.08 -17.07
C ASP A 562 -1.68 44.97 -15.66
N HIS A 563 -1.35 45.87 -14.75
CA HIS A 563 -1.79 45.77 -13.34
C HIS A 563 -3.29 46.02 -13.09
N PHE A 564 -4.00 46.71 -14.00
CA PHE A 564 -5.42 47.11 -13.86
C PHE A 564 -5.80 47.60 -12.45
N SER A 565 -5.05 48.55 -11.88
CA SER A 565 -5.27 49.08 -10.52
C SER A 565 -5.32 48.00 -9.41
N GLY A 566 -4.61 46.89 -9.60
CA GLY A 566 -4.56 45.76 -8.67
C GLY A 566 -5.65 44.70 -8.88
N LEU A 567 -6.67 44.95 -9.72
CA LEU A 567 -7.76 43.99 -9.98
C LEU A 567 -7.22 42.67 -10.54
N ARG A 568 -6.16 42.71 -11.34
CA ARG A 568 -5.54 41.51 -11.92
C ARG A 568 -5.04 40.55 -10.83
N SER A 569 -4.15 41.02 -9.96
CA SER A 569 -3.59 40.22 -8.84
C SER A 569 -4.63 39.82 -7.78
N PHE A 570 -5.79 40.49 -7.75
CA PHE A 570 -6.94 40.08 -6.96
C PHE A 570 -7.64 38.86 -7.58
N TYR A 571 -8.08 38.95 -8.85
CA TYR A 571 -8.77 37.84 -9.52
C TYR A 571 -7.85 36.62 -9.76
N GLU A 572 -6.61 36.83 -10.20
CA GLU A 572 -5.63 35.74 -10.40
C GLU A 572 -5.32 34.96 -9.11
N ARG A 573 -5.43 35.60 -7.93
CA ARG A 573 -5.15 34.97 -6.65
C ARG A 573 -6.27 34.03 -6.22
N SER A 574 -7.52 34.48 -6.29
CA SER A 574 -8.69 33.68 -5.95
C SER A 574 -8.92 32.57 -6.98
N ALA A 575 -9.04 32.92 -8.27
CA ALA A 575 -9.26 31.95 -9.34
C ALA A 575 -8.08 30.98 -9.49
N GLY A 576 -6.83 31.46 -9.33
CA GLY A 576 -5.65 30.60 -9.43
C GLY A 576 -5.48 29.65 -8.24
N PHE A 577 -6.00 29.99 -7.06
CA PHE A 577 -6.07 29.06 -5.94
C PHE A 577 -7.10 27.96 -6.19
N PHE A 578 -8.33 28.31 -6.61
CA PHE A 578 -9.37 27.32 -6.85
C PHE A 578 -9.14 26.48 -8.12
N ALA A 579 -8.53 27.01 -9.18
CA ALA A 579 -8.11 26.23 -10.33
C ALA A 579 -6.98 25.22 -9.98
N ALA A 580 -6.06 25.59 -9.08
CA ALA A 580 -5.06 24.66 -8.55
C ALA A 580 -5.67 23.60 -7.62
N ALA A 581 -6.68 23.98 -6.81
CA ALA A 581 -7.45 23.05 -5.99
C ALA A 581 -8.21 22.03 -6.86
N TRP A 582 -8.90 22.49 -7.90
CA TRP A 582 -9.55 21.65 -8.91
C TRP A 582 -8.55 20.66 -9.52
N ALA A 583 -7.39 21.14 -9.99
CA ALA A 583 -6.37 20.30 -10.60
C ALA A 583 -5.85 19.21 -9.64
N LEU A 584 -5.62 19.55 -8.36
CA LEU A 584 -5.19 18.59 -7.35
C LEU A 584 -6.26 17.55 -6.97
N HIS A 585 -7.55 17.89 -7.09
CA HIS A 585 -8.65 16.92 -6.84
C HIS A 585 -9.15 16.23 -8.11
N TYR A 586 -8.46 16.41 -9.26
CA TYR A 586 -8.86 15.84 -10.54
C TYR A 586 -7.73 15.04 -11.21
N LEU A 587 -6.54 15.65 -11.37
CA LEU A 587 -5.43 15.04 -12.09
C LEU A 587 -4.89 13.73 -11.47
N PRO A 588 -4.85 13.52 -10.14
CA PRO A 588 -4.38 12.27 -9.56
C PRO A 588 -5.15 11.02 -10.03
N PHE A 589 -6.45 11.15 -10.35
CA PHE A 589 -7.27 10.03 -10.79
C PHE A 589 -6.88 9.48 -12.17
N TYR A 590 -6.13 10.23 -13.00
CA TYR A 590 -5.54 9.71 -14.24
C TYR A 590 -4.41 8.69 -14.00
N PHE A 591 -3.83 8.66 -12.80
CA PHE A 591 -2.74 7.77 -12.41
C PHE A 591 -3.21 6.65 -11.46
N MET A 592 -4.51 6.38 -11.42
CA MET A 592 -5.13 5.35 -10.57
C MET A 592 -5.68 4.20 -11.40
N GLU A 593 -4.98 3.07 -11.36
CA GLU A 593 -5.28 1.85 -12.12
C GLU A 593 -6.34 0.97 -11.42
N ARG A 594 -7.33 1.59 -10.78
CA ARG A 594 -8.45 0.96 -10.05
C ARG A 594 -9.81 1.36 -10.62
N GLN A 595 -10.89 0.73 -10.16
CA GLN A 595 -12.26 1.18 -10.48
C GLN A 595 -12.54 2.59 -9.96
N LEU A 596 -13.21 3.41 -10.78
CA LEU A 596 -13.46 4.83 -10.57
C LEU A 596 -14.87 5.24 -11.01
N PHE A 597 -15.39 6.30 -10.39
CA PHE A 597 -16.80 6.70 -10.46
C PHE A 597 -16.95 8.22 -10.44
N LEU A 598 -17.93 8.78 -11.15
CA LEU A 598 -18.25 10.22 -11.21
C LEU A 598 -18.27 10.92 -9.84
N HIS A 599 -18.70 10.26 -8.76
CA HIS A 599 -18.68 10.83 -7.42
C HIS A 599 -17.28 11.30 -6.96
N HIS A 600 -16.20 10.71 -7.50
CA HIS A 600 -14.82 11.13 -7.24
C HIS A 600 -14.50 12.53 -7.76
N TYR A 601 -15.25 13.04 -8.75
CA TYR A 601 -15.11 14.40 -9.26
C TYR A 601 -15.79 15.46 -8.40
N MET A 602 -16.72 15.11 -7.50
CA MET A 602 -17.52 16.09 -6.74
C MET A 602 -16.67 17.08 -5.91
N PRO A 603 -15.53 16.68 -5.29
CA PRO A 603 -14.61 17.64 -4.66
C PRO A 603 -13.95 18.60 -5.65
N ALA A 604 -13.66 18.16 -6.88
CA ALA A 604 -13.15 19.05 -7.94
C ALA A 604 -14.26 19.99 -8.45
N LEU A 605 -15.47 19.47 -8.70
CA LEU A 605 -16.65 20.25 -9.12
C LEU A 605 -16.93 21.43 -8.16
N TYR A 606 -16.81 21.20 -6.85
CA TYR A 606 -16.90 22.29 -5.86
C TYR A 606 -15.93 23.44 -6.17
N PHE A 607 -14.65 23.15 -6.45
CA PHE A 607 -13.64 24.16 -6.78
C PHE A 607 -13.85 24.79 -8.17
N SER A 608 -14.41 24.07 -9.16
CA SER A 608 -14.78 24.68 -10.44
C SER A 608 -15.94 25.68 -10.28
N ILE A 609 -16.94 25.37 -9.45
CA ILE A 609 -18.09 26.28 -9.19
C ILE A 609 -17.65 27.56 -8.45
N LEU A 610 -16.70 27.46 -7.51
CA LEU A 610 -16.07 28.65 -6.90
C LEU A 610 -15.32 29.47 -7.96
N THR A 611 -14.58 28.82 -8.86
CA THR A 611 -13.87 29.47 -9.97
C THR A 611 -14.81 30.17 -10.95
N MET A 612 -15.94 29.53 -11.30
CA MET A 612 -17.03 30.10 -12.11
C MET A 612 -17.59 31.37 -11.49
N SER A 613 -17.86 31.34 -10.19
CA SER A 613 -18.43 32.46 -9.45
C SER A 613 -17.51 33.68 -9.46
N ILE A 614 -16.20 33.46 -9.45
CA ILE A 614 -15.16 34.50 -9.57
C ILE A 614 -15.08 35.05 -11.00
N GLY A 615 -15.20 34.19 -12.02
CA GLY A 615 -15.33 34.60 -13.42
C GLY A 615 -16.55 35.49 -13.66
N LEU A 616 -17.72 35.10 -13.13
CA LEU A 616 -18.96 35.88 -13.18
C LEU A 616 -18.84 37.22 -12.42
N ASP A 617 -18.16 37.25 -11.26
CA ASP A 617 -17.84 38.49 -10.55
C ASP A 617 -17.02 39.45 -11.42
N MET A 618 -15.98 38.94 -12.08
CA MET A 618 -15.09 39.70 -12.97
C MET A 618 -15.84 40.26 -14.19
N ILE A 619 -16.61 39.43 -14.90
CA ILE A 619 -17.39 39.83 -16.09
C ILE A 619 -18.45 40.87 -15.72
N THR A 620 -19.23 40.62 -14.67
CA THR A 620 -20.32 41.52 -14.27
C THR A 620 -19.86 42.83 -13.64
N ARG A 621 -18.58 42.96 -13.27
CA ARG A 621 -18.01 44.15 -12.58
C ARG A 621 -18.19 45.46 -13.34
N ARG A 622 -18.21 45.44 -14.67
CA ARG A 622 -18.47 46.63 -15.51
C ARG A 622 -19.95 46.84 -15.83
N LEU A 623 -20.78 45.80 -15.69
CA LEU A 623 -22.19 45.79 -16.10
C LEU A 623 -23.13 46.33 -15.01
N ILE A 624 -22.73 47.36 -14.25
CA ILE A 624 -23.36 47.75 -12.97
C ILE A 624 -24.90 47.87 -13.04
N LYS A 625 -25.46 48.43 -14.12
CA LYS A 625 -26.92 48.56 -14.32
C LYS A 625 -27.61 47.25 -14.73
N ALA A 626 -26.94 46.38 -15.48
CA ALA A 626 -27.49 45.13 -16.01
C ALA A 626 -27.21 43.91 -15.11
N LYS A 627 -26.22 44.01 -14.21
CA LYS A 627 -25.83 42.95 -13.26
C LYS A 627 -27.02 42.30 -12.53
N PRO A 628 -27.98 43.03 -11.91
CA PRO A 628 -29.11 42.36 -11.25
C PRO A 628 -29.98 41.55 -12.23
N LEU A 629 -30.21 42.05 -13.45
CA LEU A 629 -31.00 41.33 -14.47
C LEU A 629 -30.29 40.05 -14.94
N VAL A 630 -29.01 40.17 -15.34
CA VAL A 630 -28.19 39.03 -15.81
C VAL A 630 -28.12 37.93 -14.74
N LEU A 631 -27.99 38.30 -13.48
CA LEU A 631 -27.92 37.33 -12.38
C LEU A 631 -29.29 36.76 -11.99
N THR A 632 -30.37 37.53 -12.12
CA THR A 632 -31.73 37.00 -11.93
C THR A 632 -32.05 35.96 -12.99
N VAL A 633 -31.73 36.23 -14.26
CA VAL A 633 -31.89 35.26 -15.36
C VAL A 633 -31.06 34.00 -15.12
N LEU A 634 -29.79 34.14 -14.73
CA LEU A 634 -28.92 32.98 -14.44
C LEU A 634 -29.46 32.13 -13.27
N VAL A 635 -29.96 32.75 -12.19
CA VAL A 635 -30.57 32.03 -11.06
C VAL A 635 -31.88 31.36 -11.46
N VAL A 636 -32.74 32.00 -12.25
CA VAL A 636 -33.99 31.41 -12.76
C VAL A 636 -33.71 30.20 -13.66
N VAL A 637 -32.70 30.28 -14.54
CA VAL A 637 -32.29 29.16 -15.41
C VAL A 637 -31.73 27.98 -14.60
N ILE A 638 -30.95 28.24 -13.54
CA ILE A 638 -30.48 27.20 -12.62
C ILE A 638 -31.67 26.53 -11.90
N ILE A 639 -32.57 27.32 -11.32
CA ILE A 639 -33.74 26.79 -10.60
C ILE A 639 -34.67 25.99 -11.53
N TYR A 640 -34.90 26.47 -12.75
CA TYR A 640 -35.67 25.74 -13.76
C TYR A 640 -35.03 24.39 -14.11
N THR A 641 -33.72 24.38 -14.39
CA THR A 641 -32.99 23.16 -14.77
C THR A 641 -32.92 22.17 -13.60
N TYR A 642 -32.77 22.65 -12.36
CA TYR A 642 -32.92 21.85 -11.14
C TYR A 642 -34.28 21.14 -11.10
N PHE A 643 -35.39 21.84 -11.39
CA PHE A 643 -36.72 21.22 -11.41
C PHE A 643 -36.91 20.17 -12.52
N VAL A 644 -36.24 20.31 -13.67
CA VAL A 644 -36.28 19.30 -14.75
C VAL A 644 -35.68 17.97 -14.30
N TYR A 645 -34.50 17.97 -13.67
CA TYR A 645 -33.80 16.75 -13.24
C TYR A 645 -34.12 16.33 -11.78
N ALA A 646 -35.02 17.06 -11.10
CA ALA A 646 -35.46 16.72 -9.75
C ALA A 646 -36.04 15.28 -9.62
N PRO A 647 -36.78 14.70 -10.60
CA PRO A 647 -37.21 13.31 -10.53
C PRO A 647 -36.06 12.32 -10.33
N LEU A 648 -34.98 12.43 -11.13
CA LEU A 648 -33.75 11.60 -10.97
C LEU A 648 -33.00 11.86 -9.65
N THR A 649 -33.12 13.05 -9.08
CA THR A 649 -32.41 13.43 -7.84
C THR A 649 -33.11 12.91 -6.57
N TYR A 650 -34.46 12.78 -6.61
CA TYR A 650 -35.28 12.40 -5.45
C TYR A 650 -36.05 11.09 -5.63
N GLY A 651 -35.86 10.36 -6.75
CA GLY A 651 -36.65 9.16 -7.07
C GLY A 651 -38.13 9.44 -7.36
N GLY A 652 -38.43 10.66 -7.81
CA GLY A 652 -39.80 11.10 -8.07
C GLY A 652 -40.37 10.47 -9.35
N SER A 653 -41.70 10.40 -9.43
CA SER A 653 -42.42 10.11 -10.67
C SER A 653 -42.06 11.15 -11.75
N TRP A 654 -41.64 10.67 -12.91
CA TRP A 654 -41.48 11.48 -14.12
C TRP A 654 -42.55 11.11 -15.14
N ASP A 655 -42.40 11.59 -16.36
CA ASP A 655 -43.31 11.40 -17.47
C ASP A 655 -42.46 11.10 -18.71
N ILE A 656 -42.82 10.09 -19.51
CA ILE A 656 -41.88 9.45 -20.46
C ILE A 656 -41.32 10.47 -21.46
N GLU A 657 -42.19 11.27 -22.10
CA GLU A 657 -41.79 12.31 -23.05
C GLU A 657 -40.81 13.31 -22.42
N LYS A 658 -41.06 13.72 -21.17
CA LYS A 658 -40.22 14.70 -20.44
C LYS A 658 -38.92 14.10 -19.91
N CYS A 659 -38.85 12.78 -19.75
CA CYS A 659 -37.64 12.04 -19.40
C CYS A 659 -36.72 11.94 -20.62
N GLU A 660 -37.28 11.66 -21.80
CA GLU A 660 -36.55 11.62 -23.07
C GLU A 660 -36.09 13.01 -23.52
N ASP A 661 -36.95 14.04 -23.46
CA ASP A 661 -36.58 15.44 -23.72
C ASP A 661 -35.44 15.95 -22.82
N ALA A 662 -35.25 15.34 -21.64
CA ALA A 662 -34.18 15.69 -20.71
C ALA A 662 -32.85 14.96 -21.00
N ARG A 663 -32.82 14.00 -21.93
CA ARG A 663 -31.62 13.25 -22.33
C ARG A 663 -30.76 14.07 -23.31
N LEU A 664 -30.07 15.10 -22.79
CA LEU A 664 -29.26 16.03 -23.60
C LEU A 664 -28.03 15.41 -24.29
N LEU A 665 -27.63 14.19 -23.90
CA LEU A 665 -26.53 13.42 -24.50
C LEU A 665 -26.98 11.96 -24.65
N GLU A 666 -26.70 11.35 -25.80
CA GLU A 666 -27.02 9.94 -26.10
C GLU A 666 -26.37 8.97 -25.10
N THR A 667 -25.21 9.35 -24.54
CA THR A 667 -24.46 8.60 -23.52
C THR A 667 -25.07 8.65 -22.11
N TRP A 668 -26.17 9.38 -21.90
CA TRP A 668 -26.92 9.38 -20.65
C TRP A 668 -27.98 8.29 -20.66
N VAL A 669 -27.55 7.07 -20.31
CA VAL A 669 -28.42 5.90 -20.25
C VAL A 669 -29.08 5.80 -18.87
N TRP A 670 -30.36 6.19 -18.80
CA TRP A 670 -31.29 5.94 -17.70
C TRP A 670 -32.62 5.44 -18.26
N GLY A 671 -33.39 4.68 -17.48
CA GLY A 671 -34.62 4.04 -17.96
C GLY A 671 -35.80 5.01 -17.96
N CYS A 672 -36.17 5.57 -19.11
CA CYS A 672 -37.38 6.39 -19.25
C CYS A 672 -38.66 5.54 -19.42
N ASP A 673 -38.50 4.30 -19.90
CA ASP A 673 -39.48 3.21 -19.98
C ASP A 673 -40.19 2.93 -18.65
N LYS A 674 -39.48 3.08 -17.53
CA LYS A 674 -40.00 2.81 -16.18
C LYS A 674 -41.02 3.83 -15.69
N TYR A 675 -41.15 4.99 -16.33
CA TYR A 675 -42.13 6.00 -15.91
C TYR A 675 -43.51 5.75 -16.54
N SER A 676 -44.57 5.98 -15.78
CA SER A 676 -45.94 5.88 -16.29
C SER A 676 -46.25 6.99 -17.29
N SER A 677 -46.80 6.64 -18.45
CA SER A 677 -47.38 7.62 -19.36
C SER A 677 -48.63 8.26 -18.73
N LEU A 678 -48.65 9.59 -18.62
CA LEU A 678 -49.85 10.33 -18.20
C LEU A 678 -50.84 10.46 -19.36
N SER A 679 -51.44 9.33 -19.74
CA SER A 679 -52.63 9.33 -20.59
C SER A 679 -53.73 10.16 -19.93
N PRO A 680 -54.29 11.19 -20.60
CA PRO A 680 -55.35 12.00 -20.02
C PRO A 680 -56.64 11.18 -19.99
N VAL A 681 -56.90 10.51 -18.86
CA VAL A 681 -58.16 9.80 -18.62
C VAL A 681 -59.30 10.83 -18.64
N TYR A 682 -59.98 10.90 -19.78
CA TYR A 682 -61.20 11.69 -19.93
C TYR A 682 -62.32 10.95 -19.20
N VAL A 683 -62.46 11.22 -17.91
CA VAL A 683 -63.62 10.78 -17.13
C VAL A 683 -64.82 11.55 -17.66
N ASP A 684 -65.63 10.88 -18.48
CA ASP A 684 -66.94 11.38 -18.86
C ASP A 684 -67.80 11.49 -17.59
N PRO A 685 -68.34 12.67 -17.22
CA PRO A 685 -69.14 12.82 -16.01
C PRO A 685 -70.54 12.18 -16.09
N THR A 686 -70.88 11.49 -17.19
CA THR A 686 -72.22 10.95 -17.43
C THR A 686 -72.26 9.42 -17.52
N ASN A 687 -72.16 8.77 -16.35
CA ASN A 687 -72.92 7.56 -15.98
C ASN A 687 -72.63 7.18 -14.51
N GLU A 688 -73.37 7.80 -13.59
CA GLU A 688 -73.75 7.13 -12.33
C GLU A 688 -75.03 6.30 -12.59
N GLU A 689 -75.35 5.35 -11.70
CA GLU A 689 -76.50 4.40 -11.78
C GLU A 689 -76.37 3.24 -12.80
N GLU A 690 -75.80 2.11 -12.38
CA GLU A 690 -76.59 0.88 -12.10
C GLU A 690 -75.78 -0.13 -11.26
N GLU A 691 -76.46 -0.86 -10.36
CA GLU A 691 -75.84 -1.88 -9.50
C GLU A 691 -75.92 -3.29 -10.10
N GLY A 692 -74.78 -4.00 -10.12
CA GLY A 692 -74.74 -5.43 -9.81
C GLY A 692 -75.00 -6.44 -10.94
N HIS A 693 -73.91 -6.94 -11.52
CA HIS A 693 -73.69 -8.38 -11.72
C HIS A 693 -72.19 -8.71 -11.74
N TRP A 694 -71.80 -9.82 -11.14
CA TRP A 694 -70.53 -10.49 -11.44
C TRP A 694 -70.75 -11.45 -12.61
N PRO A 695 -69.80 -11.51 -13.56
CA PRO A 695 -69.40 -12.80 -14.10
C PRO A 695 -67.89 -12.97 -14.21
N GLU A 696 -67.42 -14.13 -13.74
CA GLU A 696 -66.48 -15.03 -14.43
C GLU A 696 -65.51 -14.37 -15.44
N ALA A 697 -64.36 -13.89 -14.93
CA ALA A 697 -63.20 -13.47 -15.73
C ALA A 697 -61.87 -13.82 -15.01
N ALA A 698 -61.83 -14.99 -14.36
CA ALA A 698 -60.72 -15.47 -13.52
C ALA A 698 -60.23 -16.87 -13.96
N ALA A 699 -60.26 -17.13 -15.26
CA ALA A 699 -59.97 -18.44 -15.85
C ALA A 699 -59.30 -18.39 -17.25
N GLU A 700 -58.79 -17.24 -17.67
CA GLU A 700 -58.10 -17.03 -18.97
C GLU A 700 -56.76 -16.27 -18.78
N LEU A 701 -56.01 -16.63 -17.72
CA LEU A 701 -54.66 -16.10 -17.42
C LEU A 701 -53.66 -17.20 -17.02
N GLU A 702 -53.88 -18.45 -17.47
CA GLU A 702 -52.93 -19.57 -17.37
C GLU A 702 -52.49 -20.12 -18.74
N GLU A 703 -52.92 -19.51 -19.86
CA GLU A 703 -52.52 -19.88 -21.25
C GLU A 703 -51.88 -18.69 -21.99
N ALA A 704 -50.91 -18.00 -21.36
CA ALA A 704 -50.25 -16.81 -21.93
C ALA A 704 -48.77 -16.60 -21.50
N GLU A 705 -48.06 -17.64 -21.05
CA GLU A 705 -46.62 -17.58 -20.72
C GLU A 705 -45.71 -18.42 -21.65
N GLU A 706 -46.21 -18.88 -22.79
CA GLU A 706 -45.39 -19.42 -23.89
C GLU A 706 -45.49 -18.50 -25.13
N GLU A 707 -44.42 -18.49 -25.97
CA GLU A 707 -44.15 -17.58 -27.11
C GLU A 707 -43.70 -16.13 -26.79
N ILE A 708 -42.41 -15.96 -26.42
CA ILE A 708 -41.59 -14.80 -26.85
C ILE A 708 -40.25 -15.33 -27.39
N ASP A 709 -40.00 -15.13 -28.69
CA ASP A 709 -38.77 -15.54 -29.38
C ASP A 709 -37.51 -14.75 -28.96
N GLU A 710 -36.35 -15.39 -29.12
CA GLU A 710 -35.04 -14.70 -29.10
C GLU A 710 -34.81 -13.90 -30.39
N ASP A 711 -34.90 -12.56 -30.35
CA ASP A 711 -34.31 -11.73 -31.41
C ASP A 711 -33.87 -10.34 -30.90
N TRP A 712 -32.57 -10.20 -30.59
CA TRP A 712 -31.94 -8.92 -30.21
C TRP A 712 -31.17 -8.32 -31.41
N PRO A 713 -31.52 -7.11 -31.89
CA PRO A 713 -30.86 -6.53 -33.05
C PRO A 713 -29.43 -6.07 -32.73
N VAL A 714 -28.44 -6.84 -33.21
CA VAL A 714 -27.02 -6.48 -33.15
C VAL A 714 -26.75 -5.27 -34.05
N ILE A 715 -26.25 -4.18 -33.47
CA ILE A 715 -25.77 -3.02 -34.24
C ILE A 715 -24.30 -3.24 -34.60
N GLU A 716 -24.05 -3.47 -35.88
CA GLU A 716 -22.68 -3.56 -36.43
C GLU A 716 -21.92 -2.22 -36.26
N THR A 717 -20.70 -2.28 -35.77
CA THR A 717 -19.70 -1.21 -35.97
C THR A 717 -18.44 -1.81 -36.58
N SER A 718 -18.27 -1.60 -37.88
CA SER A 718 -17.17 -2.16 -38.67
C SER A 718 -15.81 -1.60 -38.27
N ILE A 719 -14.89 -2.48 -37.85
CA ILE A 719 -13.44 -2.26 -37.91
C ILE A 719 -12.83 -3.52 -38.55
N GLU A 720 -12.04 -3.33 -39.60
CA GLU A 720 -11.34 -4.41 -40.30
C GLU A 720 -10.12 -4.86 -39.47
N GLU A 721 -10.00 -6.17 -39.20
CA GLU A 721 -8.70 -6.86 -39.08
C GLU A 721 -8.91 -8.35 -39.42
N THR A 722 -7.85 -9.03 -39.84
CA THR A 722 -7.93 -10.24 -40.71
C THR A 722 -7.70 -11.58 -40.00
N GLU A 723 -8.11 -12.63 -40.70
CA GLU A 723 -8.10 -14.07 -40.33
C GLU A 723 -6.75 -14.62 -39.84
N ASP A 724 -6.80 -15.58 -38.91
CA ASP A 724 -6.21 -16.92 -39.05
C ASP A 724 -6.81 -17.87 -37.95
N GLU A 725 -6.87 -19.18 -38.22
CA GLU A 725 -7.61 -20.23 -37.46
C GLU A 725 -6.71 -20.86 -36.33
N GLU A 726 -7.06 -21.84 -35.47
CA GLU A 726 -7.94 -23.03 -35.47
C GLU A 726 -8.55 -23.23 -34.04
N GLU A 727 -9.85 -23.48 -33.87
CA GLU A 727 -10.58 -24.78 -33.82
C GLU A 727 -10.27 -25.75 -32.64
N TRP A 728 -11.29 -26.05 -31.82
CA TRP A 728 -11.54 -27.44 -31.34
C TRP A 728 -13.02 -27.68 -31.01
N SER A 729 -13.46 -28.94 -31.04
CA SER A 729 -14.89 -29.31 -31.22
C SER A 729 -15.51 -30.09 -30.03
N LYS A 730 -16.85 -29.98 -29.90
CA LYS A 730 -17.67 -30.80 -28.99
C LYS A 730 -18.21 -32.06 -29.70
N PRO A 731 -18.29 -33.21 -29.01
CA PRO A 731 -19.25 -34.27 -29.31
C PRO A 731 -20.57 -34.13 -28.50
N THR A 732 -21.65 -34.73 -29.00
CA THR A 732 -23.01 -34.70 -28.43
C THR A 732 -23.35 -35.93 -27.57
N PRO A 733 -24.33 -35.84 -26.65
CA PRO A 733 -24.90 -36.99 -25.94
C PRO A 733 -26.15 -37.58 -26.64
N THR A 734 -26.38 -38.87 -26.42
CA THR A 734 -27.66 -39.60 -26.59
C THR A 734 -27.64 -40.75 -25.55
N GLU A 735 -28.48 -40.70 -24.51
CA GLU A 735 -29.83 -41.32 -24.44
C GLU A 735 -29.78 -42.75 -23.85
N GLU A 736 -30.44 -42.94 -22.70
CA GLU A 736 -31.43 -44.00 -22.43
C GLU A 736 -32.02 -43.80 -21.01
N GLU A 737 -33.35 -43.73 -20.90
CA GLU A 737 -34.16 -43.85 -19.66
C GLU A 737 -34.28 -45.37 -19.29
N GLU A 738 -34.92 -45.93 -18.26
CA GLU A 738 -35.98 -45.66 -17.26
C GLU A 738 -35.56 -46.51 -15.98
N GLU A 739 -36.19 -46.68 -14.79
CA GLU A 739 -37.53 -46.51 -14.21
C GLU A 739 -37.42 -46.05 -12.70
N GLU A 740 -38.41 -45.30 -12.21
CA GLU A 740 -39.02 -45.18 -10.84
C GLU A 740 -38.31 -45.64 -9.52
N GLU A 741 -38.35 -44.78 -8.48
CA GLU A 741 -38.99 -45.10 -7.17
C GLU A 741 -39.39 -43.79 -6.42
N ASP A 742 -40.58 -43.77 -5.78
CA ASP A 742 -41.21 -42.57 -5.17
C ASP A 742 -40.62 -42.14 -3.81
N PHE A 743 -40.77 -40.84 -3.46
CA PHE A 743 -40.97 -40.46 -2.06
C PHE A 743 -41.81 -39.18 -1.87
N GLU A 744 -42.82 -39.24 -0.98
CA GLU A 744 -43.79 -38.16 -0.71
C GLU A 744 -43.29 -37.08 0.27
N THR A 745 -43.95 -35.92 0.24
CA THR A 745 -43.81 -34.83 1.20
C THR A 745 -44.63 -35.06 2.48
N ALA A 746 -44.14 -34.57 3.63
CA ALA A 746 -44.94 -34.48 4.86
C ALA A 746 -44.55 -33.26 5.72
N THR A 747 -45.56 -32.53 6.20
CA THR A 747 -45.45 -31.29 6.99
C THR A 747 -46.02 -31.44 8.39
N TYR A 748 -45.34 -30.94 9.42
CA TYR A 748 -45.87 -30.67 10.78
C TYR A 748 -45.08 -29.46 11.33
N GLU A 749 -45.68 -28.30 11.63
CA GLU A 749 -46.63 -27.93 12.72
C GLU A 749 -45.93 -27.48 14.02
N GLU A 750 -46.43 -26.39 14.62
CA GLU A 750 -45.93 -25.76 15.86
C GLU A 750 -46.73 -26.26 17.08
N GLU A 751 -46.06 -26.54 18.21
CA GLU A 751 -46.68 -26.58 19.55
C GLU A 751 -45.74 -25.95 20.60
N ASP A 752 -46.30 -25.59 21.76
CA ASP A 752 -45.83 -24.50 22.62
C ASP A 752 -45.58 -24.95 24.08
N VAL A 753 -44.61 -24.33 24.78
CA VAL A 753 -44.43 -24.35 26.27
C VAL A 753 -44.02 -25.72 26.90
N PRO A 754 -43.32 -25.82 28.07
CA PRO A 754 -43.08 -24.82 29.13
C PRO A 754 -41.62 -24.58 29.59
N THR A 755 -41.50 -23.59 30.49
CA THR A 755 -40.36 -23.31 31.37
C THR A 755 -40.10 -24.37 32.44
N GLU A 756 -38.86 -24.83 32.60
CA GLU A 756 -38.03 -24.81 33.83
C GLU A 756 -36.74 -25.63 33.63
N ALA A 757 -35.69 -25.32 34.40
CA ALA A 757 -34.39 -26.02 34.33
C ALA A 757 -34.24 -27.03 35.49
N PRO A 758 -33.73 -28.26 35.25
CA PRO A 758 -33.56 -29.26 36.31
C PRO A 758 -32.27 -29.04 37.12
N ASP A 759 -32.40 -28.91 38.44
CA ASP A 759 -31.27 -28.95 39.39
C ASP A 759 -30.54 -30.31 39.33
N ILE A 760 -29.20 -30.29 39.33
CA ILE A 760 -28.34 -31.44 39.60
C ILE A 760 -27.23 -30.98 40.57
N PRO A 761 -26.90 -31.71 41.65
CA PRO A 761 -26.26 -31.12 42.83
C PRO A 761 -24.73 -31.08 42.78
N GLU A 762 -24.14 -30.07 43.43
CA GLU A 762 -22.72 -30.05 43.78
C GLU A 762 -22.39 -31.07 44.90
N PRO A 763 -21.23 -31.76 44.83
CA PRO A 763 -20.68 -32.48 45.98
C PRO A 763 -19.89 -31.53 46.89
N GLU A 764 -20.21 -31.55 48.18
CA GLU A 764 -19.59 -30.69 49.21
C GLU A 764 -18.08 -30.95 49.40
N SER A 765 -17.34 -29.95 49.88
CA SER A 765 -15.99 -30.10 50.43
C SER A 765 -15.87 -29.40 51.79
N ASP A 766 -15.38 -30.11 52.80
CA ASP A 766 -15.45 -29.69 54.21
C ASP A 766 -14.75 -28.36 54.53
N VAL A 767 -15.41 -27.56 55.37
CA VAL A 767 -14.85 -26.35 55.98
C VAL A 767 -14.00 -26.73 57.21
N VAL A 768 -12.83 -26.10 57.34
CA VAL A 768 -12.13 -25.99 58.63
C VAL A 768 -11.82 -24.52 58.90
N GLU A 769 -12.05 -24.09 60.14
CA GLU A 769 -11.81 -22.75 60.66
C GLU A 769 -10.31 -22.38 60.57
N GLY A 770 -9.87 -21.13 60.43
CA GLY A 770 -10.56 -19.86 60.62
C GLY A 770 -9.99 -19.10 61.82
N THR A 771 -9.39 -17.92 61.63
CA THR A 771 -9.16 -16.91 62.68
C THR A 771 -8.74 -15.57 62.08
N GLU A 772 -9.03 -14.48 62.80
CA GLU A 772 -8.75 -13.09 62.43
C GLU A 772 -7.37 -12.63 62.96
N LEU A 773 -6.83 -11.51 62.43
CA LEU A 773 -6.69 -10.25 63.20
C LEU A 773 -6.11 -9.09 62.36
N VAL A 774 -6.16 -7.86 62.89
CA VAL A 774 -6.05 -6.60 62.13
C VAL A 774 -5.26 -5.51 62.90
N ALA A 775 -4.54 -4.66 62.13
CA ALA A 775 -4.01 -3.31 62.44
C ALA A 775 -2.74 -3.13 63.32
N GLY A 776 -2.08 -1.96 63.10
CA GLY A 776 -0.76 -1.53 63.59
C GLY A 776 0.18 -1.23 62.40
N ALA A 777 0.40 -0.02 61.87
CA ALA A 777 0.44 1.36 62.42
C ALA A 777 1.65 1.60 63.35
N ASP A 778 2.50 2.64 63.21
CA ASP A 778 2.75 3.69 62.18
C ASP A 778 4.24 4.15 62.35
N GLU A 779 4.83 4.91 61.41
CA GLU A 779 5.80 6.05 61.61
C GLU A 779 6.44 6.52 60.27
N ASP A 780 6.97 7.75 60.24
CA ASP A 780 7.16 8.61 59.05
C ASP A 780 8.64 8.89 58.61
N GLU A 781 8.82 9.94 57.79
CA GLU A 781 10.05 10.71 57.44
C GLU A 781 10.85 10.38 56.13
N ASP A 782 10.41 11.03 55.05
CA ASP A 782 11.11 12.11 54.30
C ASP A 782 12.32 11.91 53.33
N ASP A 783 12.21 12.69 52.25
CA ASP A 783 13.19 13.47 51.45
C ASP A 783 14.18 12.90 50.39
N GLU A 784 13.97 13.47 49.18
CA GLU A 784 14.84 13.91 48.06
C GLU A 784 16.13 13.18 47.60
N TRP A 785 16.26 13.16 46.27
CA TRP A 785 17.50 12.86 45.51
C TRP A 785 18.48 14.05 45.51
N PRO A 786 19.79 13.79 45.36
CA PRO A 786 20.47 14.37 44.18
C PRO A 786 21.54 13.46 43.51
N MET A 787 22.11 13.97 42.42
CA MET A 787 22.97 13.22 41.46
C MET A 787 24.49 13.29 41.71
N THR A 788 25.15 12.14 41.48
CA THR A 788 26.47 11.94 40.82
C THR A 788 27.82 12.31 41.49
N VAL A 789 28.86 11.56 41.02
CA VAL A 789 30.31 11.88 40.84
C VAL A 789 31.31 11.01 41.64
N PHE A 790 31.91 10.04 40.93
CA PHE A 790 33.27 9.45 41.01
C PHE A 790 34.06 9.37 42.34
N GLY A 791 34.53 8.16 42.69
CA GLY A 791 35.69 7.89 43.56
C GLY A 791 36.00 6.39 43.70
N MET A 792 37.26 5.98 43.52
CA MET A 792 37.76 4.59 43.72
C MET A 792 38.44 4.46 45.10
N ASP A 793 38.50 3.24 45.68
CA ASP A 793 39.72 2.43 45.93
C ASP A 793 39.33 1.04 46.55
N PRO A 794 40.22 0.11 47.00
CA PRO A 794 40.56 -1.07 46.19
C PRO A 794 40.41 -2.47 46.86
N GLU A 795 40.62 -3.52 46.04
CA GLU A 795 41.11 -4.88 46.38
C GLU A 795 40.30 -5.80 47.34
N ALA A 796 40.12 -7.11 47.10
CA ALA A 796 40.54 -7.99 46.00
C ALA A 796 39.65 -9.26 45.89
N GLU A 797 39.67 -9.89 44.70
CA GLU A 797 39.42 -11.32 44.34
C GLU A 797 38.13 -12.02 44.90
N ASP A 798 37.37 -12.82 44.13
CA ASP A 798 37.74 -13.68 42.99
C ASP A 798 36.58 -13.87 41.96
N ASN A 799 36.84 -14.63 40.88
CA ASN A 799 36.00 -14.94 39.71
C ASN A 799 34.47 -15.07 39.88
N ASP A 800 33.68 -14.47 38.96
CA ASP A 800 33.13 -15.19 37.77
C ASP A 800 32.37 -14.23 36.81
N THR A 801 32.45 -14.45 35.49
CA THR A 801 31.73 -13.63 34.47
C THR A 801 30.92 -14.50 33.48
N PRO A 802 29.64 -14.17 33.20
CA PRO A 802 28.85 -14.86 32.17
C PRO A 802 29.38 -14.61 30.75
N ALA A 803 29.12 -15.55 29.84
CA ALA A 803 29.74 -15.59 28.51
C ALA A 803 28.91 -14.95 27.38
N GLU A 804 29.56 -14.15 26.53
CA GLU A 804 29.07 -13.80 25.18
C GLU A 804 29.43 -14.89 24.16
N ILE A 805 28.54 -15.17 23.19
CA ILE A 805 28.73 -16.21 22.18
C ILE A 805 29.01 -15.61 20.80
N LYS A 806 30.31 -15.43 20.53
CA LYS A 806 31.00 -15.65 19.24
C LYS A 806 30.40 -15.07 17.95
N ASP A 807 30.86 -13.86 17.62
CA ASP A 807 31.09 -13.48 16.21
C ASP A 807 32.19 -14.33 15.55
N ILE A 808 32.13 -14.47 14.22
CA ILE A 808 33.14 -15.15 13.38
C ILE A 808 34.17 -14.11 12.87
N PRO A 809 35.49 -14.38 12.91
CA PRO A 809 36.44 -13.35 13.35
C PRO A 809 36.99 -12.40 12.28
N ILE A 810 37.24 -11.17 12.71
CA ILE A 810 38.00 -10.14 12.00
C ILE A 810 39.52 -10.35 12.23
N THR A 811 40.33 -10.13 11.18
CA THR A 811 41.82 -10.05 11.18
C THR A 811 42.60 -11.10 11.98
N LYS A 812 43.11 -12.14 11.28
CA LYS A 812 44.35 -12.80 11.72
C LYS A 812 45.55 -11.88 11.44
N HIS A 813 46.20 -11.39 12.49
CA HIS A 813 47.61 -11.00 12.37
C HIS A 813 48.45 -12.25 12.12
N VAL A 814 49.19 -12.26 11.01
CA VAL A 814 50.25 -13.24 10.75
C VAL A 814 51.56 -12.48 10.70
N GLU A 815 52.38 -12.63 11.74
CA GLU A 815 53.73 -12.06 11.75
C GLU A 815 54.60 -12.83 10.75
N PHE A 816 54.96 -12.17 9.64
CA PHE A 816 56.07 -12.61 8.81
C PHE A 816 57.35 -11.94 9.30
N THR A 817 58.33 -12.77 9.68
CA THR A 817 59.63 -12.33 10.19
C THR A 817 60.36 -11.45 9.18
N ASN A 818 60.93 -10.34 9.65
CA ASN A 818 61.80 -9.47 8.87
C ASN A 818 62.89 -10.25 8.12
N ASN A 819 63.05 -9.99 6.82
CA ASN A 819 64.36 -10.12 6.19
C ASN A 819 64.54 -9.23 4.95
N THR A 820 65.75 -8.70 4.82
CA THR A 820 66.35 -8.02 3.64
C THR A 820 65.60 -6.84 2.99
N MET A 821 66.29 -5.72 2.84
CA MET A 821 65.91 -4.64 1.92
C MET A 821 65.87 -5.17 0.48
N ALA A 822 64.77 -4.88 -0.23
CA ALA A 822 64.64 -5.13 -1.67
C ALA A 822 64.42 -3.80 -2.41
N GLU A 823 64.96 -3.71 -3.62
CA GLU A 823 64.90 -2.51 -4.48
C GLU A 823 63.45 -2.15 -4.88
N PRO A 824 63.19 -0.89 -5.30
CA PRO A 824 61.86 -0.45 -5.71
C PRO A 824 61.41 -1.10 -7.03
N ILE A 825 60.88 -2.32 -6.94
CA ILE A 825 60.19 -3.01 -8.03
C ILE A 825 59.06 -2.11 -8.55
N ALA A 826 59.11 -1.76 -9.84
CA ALA A 826 58.06 -0.99 -10.49
C ALA A 826 56.70 -1.69 -10.31
N ARG A 827 55.69 -0.97 -9.81
CA ARG A 827 54.34 -1.51 -9.65
C ARG A 827 53.66 -1.60 -11.00
N LYS A 828 53.09 -2.78 -11.31
CA LYS A 828 52.33 -3.03 -12.52
C LYS A 828 50.88 -3.33 -12.17
N LEU A 829 50.00 -2.39 -12.49
CA LEU A 829 48.58 -2.41 -12.15
C LEU A 829 47.74 -2.90 -13.33
N LEU A 830 46.97 -3.97 -13.13
CA LEU A 830 45.94 -4.42 -14.07
C LEU A 830 44.57 -3.85 -13.67
N VAL A 831 43.98 -3.03 -14.53
CA VAL A 831 42.63 -2.47 -14.35
C VAL A 831 41.64 -3.19 -15.26
N VAL A 832 40.87 -4.12 -14.69
CA VAL A 832 39.84 -4.87 -15.43
C VAL A 832 38.57 -4.02 -15.50
N GLY A 833 38.07 -3.81 -16.72
CA GLY A 833 37.01 -2.83 -17.00
C GLY A 833 37.51 -1.40 -17.12
N GLY A 834 38.81 -1.18 -17.40
CA GLY A 834 39.44 0.16 -17.44
C GLY A 834 38.91 1.13 -18.51
N THR A 835 38.01 0.69 -19.40
CA THR A 835 37.23 1.56 -20.31
C THR A 835 35.90 2.06 -19.71
N GLY A 836 35.48 1.51 -18.57
CA GLY A 836 34.27 1.86 -17.84
C GLY A 836 34.37 3.16 -17.03
N LEU A 837 33.24 3.62 -16.50
CA LEU A 837 33.10 4.94 -15.84
C LEU A 837 34.04 5.13 -14.63
N LEU A 838 34.26 4.07 -13.85
CA LEU A 838 35.19 4.05 -12.72
C LEU A 838 36.60 3.67 -13.18
N GLY A 839 36.75 2.58 -13.93
CA GLY A 839 38.04 2.07 -14.39
C GLY A 839 38.89 3.11 -15.13
N LEU A 840 38.27 3.98 -15.95
CA LEU A 840 38.96 5.07 -16.63
C LEU A 840 39.61 6.08 -15.67
N ASN A 841 38.99 6.33 -14.51
CA ASN A 841 39.55 7.19 -13.45
C ASN A 841 40.65 6.48 -12.66
N VAL A 842 40.55 5.16 -12.47
CA VAL A 842 41.62 4.34 -11.87
C VAL A 842 42.87 4.38 -12.76
N CYS A 843 42.73 4.15 -14.07
CA CYS A 843 43.82 4.26 -15.03
C CYS A 843 44.47 5.66 -15.03
N LYS A 844 43.66 6.73 -14.98
CA LYS A 844 44.14 8.11 -14.89
C LYS A 844 45.02 8.33 -13.66
N ILE A 845 44.58 7.92 -12.48
CA ILE A 845 45.30 8.16 -11.22
C ILE A 845 46.57 7.29 -11.13
N ALA A 846 46.52 6.05 -11.59
CA ALA A 846 47.69 5.16 -11.65
C ALA A 846 48.77 5.68 -12.62
N ALA A 847 48.37 6.16 -13.80
CA ALA A 847 49.28 6.79 -14.75
C ALA A 847 49.87 8.12 -14.21
N GLN A 848 49.09 8.91 -13.45
CA GLN A 848 49.58 10.10 -12.76
C GLN A 848 50.56 9.77 -11.60
N LYS A 849 50.41 8.61 -10.96
CA LYS A 849 51.36 8.02 -10.00
C LYS A 849 52.64 7.45 -10.64
N GLY A 850 52.71 7.35 -11.97
CA GLY A 850 53.82 6.72 -12.68
C GLY A 850 53.89 5.19 -12.53
N TRP A 851 52.77 4.53 -12.22
CA TRP A 851 52.68 3.06 -12.20
C TRP A 851 52.53 2.51 -13.63
N GLU A 852 53.15 1.37 -13.93
CA GLU A 852 52.94 0.68 -15.21
C GLU A 852 51.49 0.18 -15.24
N THR A 853 50.64 0.85 -16.00
CA THR A 853 49.18 0.66 -15.91
C THR A 853 48.67 -0.03 -17.17
N VAL A 854 48.03 -1.18 -17.01
CA VAL A 854 47.42 -1.93 -18.10
C VAL A 854 45.91 -2.02 -17.91
N SER A 855 45.16 -1.59 -18.91
CA SER A 855 43.71 -1.61 -18.95
C SER A 855 43.25 -2.81 -19.76
N LEU A 856 42.42 -3.68 -19.18
CA LEU A 856 41.81 -4.83 -19.85
C LEU A 856 40.33 -4.57 -20.09
N SER A 857 39.90 -4.64 -21.36
CA SER A 857 38.46 -4.63 -21.71
C SER A 857 38.20 -5.33 -23.05
N ARG A 858 36.94 -5.69 -23.32
CA ARG A 858 36.54 -6.40 -24.56
C ARG A 858 36.96 -5.71 -25.87
N ASN A 859 37.11 -4.38 -25.86
CA ASN A 859 37.37 -3.57 -27.05
C ASN A 859 38.73 -2.82 -26.99
N GLY A 860 39.58 -3.11 -26.01
CA GLY A 860 40.86 -2.41 -25.84
C GLY A 860 40.71 -0.96 -25.40
N GLU A 861 40.93 0.00 -26.31
CA GLU A 861 41.01 1.44 -26.03
C GLU A 861 39.62 2.13 -26.04
N PRO A 862 39.37 3.14 -25.17
CA PRO A 862 38.11 3.90 -25.19
C PRO A 862 37.85 4.61 -26.51
N ALA A 863 36.74 4.26 -27.19
CA ALA A 863 36.28 4.92 -28.42
C ALA A 863 36.12 6.45 -28.30
N ILE A 864 35.96 6.99 -27.07
CA ILE A 864 35.92 8.44 -26.84
C ILE A 864 37.25 9.14 -27.16
N PHE A 865 38.40 8.46 -27.09
CA PHE A 865 39.69 9.03 -27.48
C PHE A 865 39.80 9.20 -29.00
N GLN A 866 39.19 8.31 -29.78
CA GLN A 866 39.08 8.46 -31.25
C GLN A 866 38.19 9.66 -31.62
N GLN A 867 37.21 10.02 -30.78
CA GLN A 867 36.28 11.12 -31.03
C GLN A 867 36.71 12.49 -30.47
N ARG A 868 37.50 12.52 -29.39
CA ARG A 868 37.88 13.75 -28.66
C ARG A 868 39.38 13.97 -28.50
N GLY A 869 40.20 13.11 -29.10
CA GLY A 869 41.64 13.08 -28.88
C GLY A 869 42.04 12.26 -27.65
N LYS A 870 43.24 11.68 -27.70
CA LYS A 870 43.84 10.93 -26.60
C LYS A 870 44.58 11.89 -25.65
N PRO A 871 44.32 11.87 -24.33
CA PRO A 871 45.04 12.70 -23.37
C PRO A 871 46.41 12.07 -23.01
N GLU A 872 47.41 12.91 -22.74
CA GLU A 872 48.82 12.52 -22.45
C GLU A 872 48.95 11.40 -21.39
N TRP A 873 48.11 11.39 -20.36
CA TRP A 873 48.15 10.33 -19.33
C TRP A 873 47.71 8.96 -19.87
N ALA A 874 46.86 8.91 -20.89
CA ALA A 874 46.36 7.67 -21.49
C ALA A 874 47.34 7.05 -22.50
N GLU A 875 48.38 7.78 -22.90
CA GLU A 875 49.55 7.25 -23.62
C GLU A 875 50.45 6.42 -22.70
N LYS A 876 50.42 6.70 -21.39
CA LYS A 876 51.15 6.00 -20.32
C LYS A 876 50.37 4.78 -19.79
N VAL A 877 49.31 4.37 -20.50
CA VAL A 877 48.46 3.22 -20.19
C VAL A 877 48.48 2.27 -21.38
N GLN A 878 48.78 1.00 -21.16
CA GLN A 878 48.63 -0.05 -22.16
C GLN A 878 47.14 -0.45 -22.24
N TRP A 879 46.55 -0.45 -23.44
CA TRP A 879 45.14 -0.79 -23.65
C TRP A 879 45.04 -2.17 -24.32
N ALA A 880 44.74 -3.20 -23.52
CA ALA A 880 44.64 -4.59 -23.96
C ALA A 880 43.18 -4.96 -24.27
N SER A 881 42.96 -5.60 -25.42
CA SER A 881 41.66 -6.15 -25.80
C SER A 881 41.58 -7.62 -25.39
N GLY A 882 40.58 -7.99 -24.59
CA GLY A 882 40.42 -9.37 -24.11
C GLY A 882 39.12 -9.57 -23.31
N ASN A 883 38.74 -10.82 -23.09
CA ASN A 883 37.51 -11.22 -22.42
C ASN A 883 37.82 -11.76 -21.01
N SER A 884 37.30 -11.12 -19.97
CA SER A 884 37.58 -11.50 -18.57
C SER A 884 36.93 -12.82 -18.10
N LEU A 885 36.18 -13.50 -18.97
CA LEU A 885 35.70 -14.88 -18.79
C LEU A 885 36.58 -15.93 -19.52
N ASP A 886 37.57 -15.49 -20.31
CA ASP A 886 38.45 -16.33 -21.11
C ASP A 886 39.93 -16.03 -20.78
N PRO A 887 40.54 -16.82 -19.87
CA PRO A 887 41.93 -16.67 -19.44
C PRO A 887 42.98 -16.55 -20.56
N ASP A 888 42.82 -17.30 -21.65
CA ASP A 888 43.83 -17.32 -22.71
C ASP A 888 43.81 -16.01 -23.52
N SER A 889 42.67 -15.30 -23.58
CA SER A 889 42.54 -14.01 -24.25
C SER A 889 43.30 -12.84 -23.61
N TYR A 890 43.82 -12.99 -22.39
CA TYR A 890 44.59 -11.95 -21.69
C TYR A 890 45.88 -12.45 -21.01
N LYS A 891 46.31 -13.68 -21.31
CA LYS A 891 47.45 -14.36 -20.69
C LYS A 891 48.75 -13.55 -20.73
N ASP A 892 49.09 -12.99 -21.89
CA ASP A 892 50.30 -12.18 -22.10
C ASP A 892 50.29 -10.86 -21.30
N VAL A 893 49.10 -10.37 -20.95
CA VAL A 893 48.88 -9.13 -20.19
C VAL A 893 49.24 -9.31 -18.70
N LEU A 894 49.17 -10.55 -18.19
CA LEU A 894 49.45 -10.88 -16.80
C LEU A 894 50.94 -10.83 -16.43
N LEU A 895 51.84 -10.77 -17.43
CA LEU A 895 53.28 -10.81 -17.23
C LEU A 895 53.79 -9.60 -16.41
N GLY A 896 54.23 -9.91 -15.18
CA GLY A 896 54.79 -8.96 -14.22
C GLY A 896 53.76 -8.19 -13.38
N VAL A 897 52.46 -8.48 -13.50
CA VAL A 897 51.41 -7.78 -12.73
C VAL A 897 51.63 -7.95 -11.22
N THR A 898 51.62 -6.84 -10.49
CA THR A 898 51.75 -6.82 -9.02
C THR A 898 50.43 -6.55 -8.31
N ASP A 899 49.52 -5.80 -8.94
CA ASP A 899 48.30 -5.33 -8.29
C ASP A 899 47.12 -5.35 -9.30
N VAL A 900 45.90 -5.62 -8.82
CA VAL A 900 44.70 -5.70 -9.67
C VAL A 900 43.59 -4.81 -9.12
N VAL A 901 42.88 -4.10 -10.01
CA VAL A 901 41.59 -3.44 -9.71
C VAL A 901 40.52 -3.99 -10.65
N HIS A 902 39.57 -4.76 -10.12
CA HIS A 902 38.43 -5.28 -10.86
C HIS A 902 37.22 -4.34 -10.74
N SER A 903 36.95 -3.59 -11.82
CA SER A 903 35.89 -2.57 -11.88
C SER A 903 34.72 -2.93 -12.81
N VAL A 904 34.61 -4.20 -13.23
CA VAL A 904 33.50 -4.70 -14.04
C VAL A 904 32.23 -4.89 -13.20
N GLY A 905 31.10 -4.57 -13.80
CA GLY A 905 29.75 -4.80 -13.28
C GLY A 905 28.72 -4.10 -14.16
N ILE A 906 27.47 -4.54 -14.06
CA ILE A 906 26.31 -3.91 -14.70
C ILE A 906 25.30 -3.50 -13.62
N LEU A 907 24.56 -2.42 -13.85
CA LEU A 907 23.57 -1.89 -12.90
C LEU A 907 22.18 -1.88 -13.55
N LEU A 908 21.98 -0.97 -14.51
CA LEU A 908 20.81 -0.81 -15.39
C LEU A 908 21.29 -0.26 -16.75
N GLU A 909 20.65 -0.61 -17.88
CA GLU A 909 21.08 -0.13 -19.22
C GLU A 909 20.02 0.66 -20.02
N ARG A 910 18.75 0.69 -19.58
CA ARG A 910 17.69 1.48 -20.22
C ARG A 910 17.42 2.84 -19.54
N ASP A 911 16.98 2.85 -18.28
CA ASP A 911 16.10 3.93 -17.81
C ASP A 911 16.80 5.21 -17.35
N TYR A 912 18.11 5.18 -17.05
CA TYR A 912 18.85 6.40 -16.68
C TYR A 912 18.86 7.46 -17.80
N LYS A 913 18.58 7.07 -19.06
CA LYS A 913 18.51 8.01 -20.20
C LYS A 913 17.33 8.99 -20.10
N SER A 914 16.21 8.60 -19.46
CA SER A 914 15.01 9.44 -19.34
C SER A 914 15.18 10.62 -18.35
N ILE A 915 16.01 10.42 -17.32
CA ILE A 915 16.41 11.43 -16.34
C ILE A 915 17.62 12.21 -16.83
N ALA A 916 18.55 11.57 -17.56
CA ALA A 916 19.67 12.23 -18.23
C ALA A 916 19.26 13.31 -19.25
N GLN A 917 18.02 13.24 -19.74
CA GLN A 917 17.41 14.21 -20.65
C GLN A 917 16.62 15.32 -19.93
N SER A 918 16.48 15.26 -18.60
CA SER A 918 15.73 16.29 -17.86
C SER A 918 16.43 17.65 -17.91
N ALA A 919 15.67 18.69 -18.23
CA ALA A 919 16.19 20.03 -18.49
C ALA A 919 16.28 20.92 -17.25
N SER A 920 15.75 20.46 -16.09
CA SER A 920 15.75 21.24 -14.85
C SER A 920 15.72 20.39 -13.57
N PHE A 921 16.17 20.99 -12.47
CA PHE A 921 16.10 20.43 -11.13
C PHE A 921 14.69 19.97 -10.74
N CYS A 922 13.66 20.77 -11.00
CA CYS A 922 12.27 20.42 -10.66
C CYS A 922 11.73 19.24 -11.49
N GLU A 923 12.16 19.11 -12.75
CA GLU A 923 11.78 17.98 -13.60
C GLU A 923 12.44 16.68 -13.11
N ALA A 924 13.71 16.74 -12.71
CA ALA A 924 14.41 15.61 -12.10
C ALA A 924 13.78 15.23 -10.74
N VAL A 925 13.42 16.20 -9.89
CA VAL A 925 12.72 15.96 -8.61
C VAL A 925 11.35 15.32 -8.83
N ASN A 926 10.57 15.73 -9.84
CA ASN A 926 9.28 15.11 -10.14
C ASN A 926 9.41 13.70 -10.74
N LYS A 927 10.52 13.39 -11.42
CA LYS A 927 10.84 12.04 -11.93
C LYS A 927 11.48 11.14 -10.88
N LEU A 928 11.99 11.70 -9.77
CA LEU A 928 12.68 10.94 -8.72
C LEU A 928 11.78 9.91 -8.00
N PRO A 929 10.50 10.19 -7.66
CA PRO A 929 9.58 9.17 -7.14
C PRO A 929 9.40 7.99 -8.09
N HIS A 930 9.32 8.21 -9.40
CA HIS A 930 9.17 7.11 -10.37
C HIS A 930 10.42 6.22 -10.45
N LEU A 931 11.62 6.75 -10.16
CA LEU A 931 12.86 5.96 -10.00
C LEU A 931 12.95 5.26 -8.62
N LEU A 932 12.15 5.69 -7.65
CA LEU A 932 12.24 5.28 -6.24
C LEU A 932 10.94 4.69 -5.67
N LEU A 933 9.99 4.25 -6.52
CA LEU A 933 8.72 3.65 -6.12
C LEU A 933 8.16 2.62 -7.13
N ASN A 934 8.39 2.79 -8.43
CA ASN A 934 7.85 1.88 -9.45
C ASN A 934 8.79 0.70 -9.72
N ASP A 935 8.24 -0.52 -9.64
CA ASP A 935 8.92 -1.75 -10.12
C ASP A 935 8.82 -1.83 -11.65
N HIS A 936 9.67 -1.07 -12.34
CA HIS A 936 9.77 -1.09 -13.80
C HIS A 936 10.78 -2.13 -14.27
N GLY A 937 10.34 -3.39 -14.28
CA GLY A 937 10.81 -4.46 -15.17
C GLY A 937 12.32 -4.71 -15.18
N ASN A 938 12.77 -5.71 -14.41
CA ASN A 938 14.10 -6.32 -14.48
C ASN A 938 14.65 -6.35 -15.94
N PRO A 939 15.77 -5.67 -16.26
CA PRO A 939 16.35 -5.65 -17.61
C PRO A 939 16.83 -7.01 -18.15
N LEU A 940 16.84 -8.02 -17.27
CA LEU A 940 17.15 -9.43 -17.48
C LEU A 940 15.99 -10.32 -16.96
N ASP A 941 14.74 -9.94 -17.26
CA ASP A 941 13.57 -10.82 -17.10
C ASP A 941 13.78 -12.08 -17.97
N PRO A 942 13.70 -13.31 -17.41
CA PRO A 942 13.85 -14.54 -18.18
C PRO A 942 12.84 -14.67 -19.34
N LYS A 943 11.72 -13.92 -19.33
CA LYS A 943 10.77 -13.84 -20.45
C LYS A 943 11.34 -13.27 -21.77
N TYR A 944 12.62 -12.90 -21.81
CA TYR A 944 13.35 -12.55 -23.03
C TYR A 944 14.45 -13.57 -23.37
N GLU A 945 14.06 -14.82 -23.63
CA GLU A 945 14.93 -15.88 -24.15
C GLU A 945 15.41 -15.61 -25.58
N ASN A 946 16.43 -14.75 -25.71
CA ASN A 946 17.16 -14.57 -26.96
C ASN A 946 18.66 -14.29 -26.75
N GLY A 947 19.28 -15.14 -25.91
CA GLY A 947 20.67 -15.63 -26.04
C GLY A 947 21.86 -14.65 -26.04
N SER A 948 21.68 -13.33 -25.93
CA SER A 948 22.74 -12.37 -26.29
C SER A 948 23.01 -11.23 -25.29
N ARG A 949 22.57 -11.32 -24.03
CA ARG A 949 22.86 -10.33 -22.97
C ARG A 949 23.60 -10.96 -21.79
N PRO A 950 24.65 -10.31 -21.23
CA PRO A 950 25.40 -10.86 -20.11
C PRO A 950 24.67 -10.60 -18.78
N THR A 951 24.67 -11.60 -17.89
CA THR A 951 23.89 -11.55 -16.64
C THR A 951 24.66 -10.90 -15.48
N TYR A 952 24.00 -10.69 -14.32
CA TYR A 952 24.67 -10.22 -13.11
C TYR A 952 25.73 -11.20 -12.62
N GLU A 953 25.45 -12.51 -12.68
CA GLU A 953 26.37 -13.59 -12.31
C GLU A 953 27.64 -13.49 -13.15
N MET A 954 27.49 -13.47 -14.48
CA MET A 954 28.61 -13.33 -15.41
C MET A 954 29.45 -12.06 -15.14
N MET A 955 28.79 -10.90 -15.00
CA MET A 955 29.45 -9.59 -15.01
C MET A 955 29.94 -9.09 -13.65
N ASN A 956 29.34 -9.55 -12.54
CA ASN A 956 29.76 -9.18 -11.19
C ASN A 956 30.64 -10.25 -10.54
N ARG A 957 30.29 -11.53 -10.73
CA ARG A 957 30.90 -12.66 -10.04
C ARG A 957 31.93 -13.38 -10.91
N ASP A 958 31.51 -13.88 -12.07
CA ASP A 958 32.31 -14.87 -12.80
C ASP A 958 33.55 -14.25 -13.48
N THR A 959 33.49 -12.99 -13.95
CA THR A 959 34.70 -12.26 -14.38
C THR A 959 35.68 -12.02 -13.23
N ALA A 960 35.18 -11.76 -12.02
CA ALA A 960 36.00 -11.47 -10.86
C ALA A 960 36.71 -12.73 -10.36
N ILE A 961 35.97 -13.84 -10.29
CA ILE A 961 36.48 -15.17 -9.91
C ILE A 961 37.48 -15.68 -10.96
N THR A 962 37.17 -15.57 -12.25
CA THR A 962 38.05 -16.03 -13.34
C THR A 962 39.38 -15.26 -13.34
N VAL A 963 39.36 -13.92 -13.25
CA VAL A 963 40.61 -13.15 -13.14
C VAL A 963 41.36 -13.46 -11.85
N ALA A 964 40.68 -13.59 -10.71
CA ALA A 964 41.29 -13.93 -9.43
C ALA A 964 42.03 -15.28 -9.46
N ASN A 965 41.40 -16.30 -10.05
CA ASN A 965 41.96 -17.64 -10.17
C ASN A 965 43.22 -17.67 -11.06
N GLU A 966 43.30 -16.82 -12.09
CA GLU A 966 44.50 -16.69 -12.92
C GLU A 966 45.62 -15.90 -12.22
N VAL A 967 45.32 -14.73 -11.63
CA VAL A 967 46.37 -13.93 -10.97
C VAL A 967 46.90 -14.59 -9.69
N ALA A 968 46.11 -15.47 -9.04
CA ALA A 968 46.56 -16.31 -7.93
C ALA A 968 47.67 -17.32 -8.31
N LYS A 969 47.92 -17.54 -9.62
CA LYS A 969 49.02 -18.38 -10.13
C LYS A 969 50.33 -17.59 -10.30
N LEU A 970 50.28 -16.25 -10.27
CA LEU A 970 51.44 -15.38 -10.45
C LEU A 970 52.22 -15.22 -9.14
N PRO A 971 53.54 -15.44 -9.10
CA PRO A 971 54.34 -15.19 -7.90
C PRO A 971 54.58 -13.69 -7.63
N SER A 972 54.18 -12.80 -8.56
CA SER A 972 54.35 -11.35 -8.46
C SER A 972 53.17 -10.61 -7.80
N ILE A 973 52.01 -11.28 -7.64
CA ILE A 973 50.78 -10.65 -7.16
C ILE A 973 50.89 -10.26 -5.68
N LYS A 974 50.42 -9.06 -5.35
CA LYS A 974 50.45 -8.46 -4.00
C LYS A 974 49.06 -8.10 -3.52
N SER A 975 48.25 -7.44 -4.35
CA SER A 975 46.90 -7.01 -3.97
C SER A 975 45.84 -7.19 -5.07
N PHE A 976 44.59 -7.35 -4.63
CA PHE A 976 43.41 -7.43 -5.48
C PHE A 976 42.29 -6.56 -4.88
N VAL A 977 41.93 -5.49 -5.59
CA VAL A 977 40.83 -4.58 -5.24
C VAL A 977 39.61 -4.95 -6.06
N TYR A 978 38.51 -5.28 -5.40
CA TYR A 978 37.22 -5.54 -6.02
C TYR A 978 36.22 -4.40 -5.74
N ILE A 979 35.56 -3.91 -6.80
CA ILE A 979 34.50 -2.91 -6.68
C ILE A 979 33.15 -3.61 -6.52
N SER A 980 32.73 -3.71 -5.25
CA SER A 980 31.42 -4.20 -4.84
C SER A 980 30.40 -3.04 -4.77
N ALA A 981 29.38 -3.17 -3.95
CA ALA A 981 28.39 -2.15 -3.63
C ALA A 981 27.88 -2.28 -2.19
N SER A 982 27.41 -1.14 -1.64
CA SER A 982 26.66 -1.09 -0.39
C SER A 982 25.15 -1.30 -0.66
N GLN A 983 24.44 -1.96 0.27
CA GLN A 983 22.99 -2.25 0.19
C GLN A 983 22.16 -0.99 0.49
N VAL A 984 22.31 0.00 -0.38
CA VAL A 984 21.91 1.41 -0.18
C VAL A 984 21.22 1.99 -1.43
N LEU A 985 21.08 1.20 -2.50
CA LEU A 985 20.30 1.56 -3.68
C LEU A 985 19.01 0.72 -3.67
N PRO A 986 17.81 1.36 -3.71
CA PRO A 986 16.54 0.63 -3.72
C PRO A 986 16.18 0.18 -5.14
N PHE A 987 15.19 -0.72 -5.25
CA PHE A 987 14.63 -1.21 -6.54
C PHE A 987 15.68 -1.78 -7.49
N ILE A 988 16.80 -2.26 -6.96
CA ILE A 988 17.77 -3.09 -7.68
C ILE A 988 17.51 -4.54 -7.29
N ASP A 989 17.47 -5.42 -8.30
CA ASP A 989 17.38 -6.87 -8.14
C ASP A 989 18.39 -7.36 -7.08
N PRO A 990 17.97 -8.11 -6.04
CA PRO A 990 18.86 -8.66 -5.03
C PRO A 990 20.06 -9.42 -5.59
N ARG A 991 19.96 -10.03 -6.79
CA ARG A 991 21.06 -10.72 -7.47
C ARG A 991 22.24 -9.81 -7.79
N TYR A 992 22.01 -8.51 -8.03
CA TYR A 992 23.12 -7.54 -8.15
C TYR A 992 23.98 -7.51 -6.88
N TYR A 993 23.36 -7.68 -5.70
CA TYR A 993 24.07 -7.70 -4.43
C TYR A 993 24.63 -9.07 -4.07
N THR A 994 23.90 -10.17 -4.27
CA THR A 994 24.40 -11.52 -3.94
C THR A 994 25.62 -11.87 -4.80
N THR A 995 25.56 -11.66 -6.11
CA THR A 995 26.68 -11.94 -7.04
C THR A 995 27.96 -11.18 -6.67
N LYS A 996 27.82 -9.94 -6.15
CA LYS A 996 28.95 -9.16 -5.63
C LYS A 996 29.48 -9.67 -4.28
N ARG A 997 28.61 -10.16 -3.39
CA ARG A 997 29.01 -10.79 -2.12
C ARG A 997 29.62 -12.18 -2.31
N GLU A 998 29.18 -12.94 -3.31
CA GLU A 998 29.79 -14.20 -3.74
C GLU A 998 31.23 -13.96 -4.26
N ALA A 999 31.42 -12.92 -5.07
CA ALA A 999 32.75 -12.50 -5.53
C ALA A 999 33.68 -12.10 -4.36
N GLU A 1000 33.21 -11.26 -3.43
CA GLU A 1000 33.94 -10.91 -2.20
C GLU A 1000 34.35 -12.19 -1.43
N THR A 1001 33.40 -13.10 -1.23
CA THR A 1001 33.59 -14.34 -0.47
C THR A 1001 34.66 -15.24 -1.11
N HIS A 1002 34.66 -15.39 -2.43
CA HIS A 1002 35.70 -16.15 -3.14
C HIS A 1002 37.09 -15.51 -3.03
N LEU A 1003 37.18 -14.19 -3.17
CA LEU A 1003 38.43 -13.46 -3.05
C LEU A 1003 39.05 -13.59 -1.65
N PHE A 1004 38.26 -13.39 -0.58
CA PHE A 1004 38.74 -13.57 0.79
C PHE A 1004 39.11 -15.03 1.10
N ARG A 1005 38.39 -16.02 0.55
CA ARG A 1005 38.75 -17.45 0.67
C ARG A 1005 40.04 -17.81 -0.08
N THR A 1006 40.40 -17.08 -1.14
CA THR A 1006 41.58 -17.38 -1.97
C THR A 1006 42.89 -17.21 -1.20
N GLY A 1007 43.01 -16.18 -0.35
CA GLY A 1007 44.12 -16.00 0.60
C GLY A 1007 45.53 -15.82 0.02
N LYS A 1008 45.70 -15.79 -1.31
CA LYS A 1008 47.00 -15.66 -2.00
C LYS A 1008 47.54 -14.23 -2.10
N PHE A 1009 46.68 -13.23 -1.94
CA PHE A 1009 47.01 -11.81 -2.10
C PHE A 1009 46.20 -10.96 -1.12
N LYS A 1010 46.66 -9.71 -0.90
CA LYS A 1010 45.94 -8.70 -0.10
C LYS A 1010 44.60 -8.37 -0.76
N THR A 1011 43.52 -8.96 -0.27
CA THR A 1011 42.16 -8.73 -0.76
C THR A 1011 41.57 -7.46 -0.15
N ILE A 1012 40.98 -6.63 -1.02
CA ILE A 1012 40.34 -5.37 -0.67
C ILE A 1012 38.98 -5.32 -1.37
N ALA A 1013 37.90 -5.11 -0.62
CA ALA A 1013 36.54 -4.96 -1.15
C ALA A 1013 36.02 -3.55 -0.87
N LEU A 1014 35.85 -2.73 -1.91
CA LEU A 1014 35.23 -1.40 -1.77
C LEU A 1014 33.71 -1.52 -2.01
N ARG A 1015 32.90 -1.02 -1.09
CA ARG A 1015 31.42 -1.00 -1.17
C ARG A 1015 30.88 0.42 -1.31
N PRO A 1016 31.06 1.10 -2.46
CA PRO A 1016 30.49 2.42 -2.68
C PRO A 1016 28.95 2.42 -2.65
N GLY A 1017 28.36 3.59 -2.39
CA GLY A 1017 26.94 3.88 -2.63
C GLY A 1017 26.71 4.32 -4.08
N LEU A 1018 25.78 5.25 -4.29
CA LEU A 1018 25.57 5.86 -5.61
C LEU A 1018 26.85 6.56 -6.09
N MET A 1019 27.39 6.10 -7.22
CA MET A 1019 28.57 6.69 -7.86
C MET A 1019 28.17 7.64 -9.00
N TYR A 1020 28.81 8.82 -9.06
CA TYR A 1020 28.57 9.81 -10.13
C TYR A 1020 29.86 10.37 -10.72
N ASN A 1021 29.80 10.91 -11.93
CA ASN A 1021 30.95 11.48 -12.63
C ASN A 1021 30.65 12.91 -13.09
N THR A 1022 31.42 13.88 -12.60
CA THR A 1022 31.26 15.32 -12.86
C THR A 1022 31.32 15.68 -14.36
N SER A 1023 31.96 14.85 -15.19
CA SER A 1023 32.06 15.03 -16.64
C SER A 1023 30.88 14.43 -17.43
N ARG A 1024 29.88 13.84 -16.76
CA ARG A 1024 28.61 13.37 -17.36
C ARG A 1024 27.41 13.95 -16.59
N PRO A 1025 26.82 15.08 -17.04
CA PRO A 1025 25.83 15.84 -16.27
C PRO A 1025 24.49 15.10 -16.03
N ALA A 1026 24.26 13.98 -16.72
CA ALA A 1026 23.10 13.09 -16.60
C ALA A 1026 22.68 12.71 -15.17
N LEU A 1027 23.61 12.76 -14.21
CA LEU A 1027 23.40 12.41 -12.80
C LEU A 1027 23.34 13.63 -11.85
N ALA A 1028 23.73 14.82 -12.31
CA ALA A 1028 23.97 15.96 -11.44
C ALA A 1028 22.74 16.39 -10.61
N PRO A 1029 21.52 16.55 -11.18
CA PRO A 1029 20.36 16.96 -10.40
C PRO A 1029 20.01 15.99 -9.25
N VAL A 1030 20.10 14.68 -9.52
CA VAL A 1030 19.82 13.63 -8.51
C VAL A 1030 20.88 13.63 -7.41
N VAL A 1031 22.15 13.81 -7.77
CA VAL A 1031 23.27 13.88 -6.83
C VAL A 1031 23.20 15.14 -5.97
N ASP A 1032 22.82 16.28 -6.52
CA ASP A 1032 22.69 17.53 -5.78
C ASP A 1032 21.48 17.50 -4.83
N VAL A 1033 20.37 16.87 -5.23
CA VAL A 1033 19.25 16.54 -4.32
C VAL A 1033 19.73 15.64 -3.19
N LEU A 1034 20.39 14.51 -3.49
CA LEU A 1034 20.84 13.57 -2.47
C LEU A 1034 21.85 14.21 -1.50
N LYS A 1035 22.79 15.03 -1.98
CA LYS A 1035 23.70 15.81 -1.12
C LYS A 1035 22.97 16.81 -0.23
N PHE A 1036 21.97 17.52 -0.77
CA PHE A 1036 21.16 18.48 -0.01
C PHE A 1036 20.37 17.78 1.10
N VAL A 1037 19.69 16.66 0.79
CA VAL A 1037 18.95 15.91 1.80
C VAL A 1037 19.90 15.22 2.80
N ASN A 1038 21.06 14.73 2.37
CA ASN A 1038 22.08 14.20 3.28
C ASN A 1038 22.58 15.26 4.28
N ALA A 1039 22.85 16.48 3.81
CA ALA A 1039 23.27 17.59 4.66
C ALA A 1039 22.20 18.00 5.69
N ILE A 1040 20.91 17.89 5.34
CA ILE A 1040 19.77 18.17 6.24
C ILE A 1040 19.53 17.00 7.22
N THR A 1041 19.67 15.75 6.78
CA THR A 1041 19.41 14.56 7.60
C THR A 1041 20.56 14.19 8.54
N LYS A 1042 21.76 14.78 8.33
CA LYS A 1042 22.97 14.56 9.15
C LYS A 1042 22.78 14.61 10.68
N PRO A 1043 21.96 15.49 11.29
CA PRO A 1043 21.75 15.49 12.74
C PRO A 1043 20.96 14.28 13.25
N PHE A 1044 20.08 13.72 12.41
CA PHE A 1044 19.16 12.62 12.72
C PHE A 1044 19.59 11.33 11.99
N LYS A 1045 20.90 11.20 11.70
CA LYS A 1045 21.41 10.17 10.79
C LYS A 1045 21.09 8.75 11.26
N LYS A 1046 21.14 8.49 12.58
CA LYS A 1046 20.82 7.18 13.16
C LYS A 1046 19.32 6.86 13.05
N ASP A 1047 18.49 7.80 13.47
CA ASP A 1047 17.03 7.66 13.55
C ASP A 1047 16.40 7.53 12.16
N ILE A 1048 16.94 8.25 11.17
CA ILE A 1048 16.52 8.12 9.79
C ILE A 1048 17.07 6.82 9.19
N ALA A 1049 18.33 6.43 9.44
CA ALA A 1049 18.91 5.20 8.88
C ALA A 1049 18.30 3.89 9.39
N SER A 1050 17.51 3.90 10.47
CA SER A 1050 16.73 2.74 10.93
C SER A 1050 15.42 2.54 10.16
N LEU A 1051 14.92 3.59 9.47
CA LEU A 1051 13.68 3.50 8.68
C LEU A 1051 13.90 2.71 7.38
N PRO A 1052 12.86 2.05 6.83
CA PRO A 1052 12.90 1.46 5.50
C PRO A 1052 13.35 2.48 4.44
N GLY A 1053 14.43 2.19 3.73
CA GLY A 1053 15.05 3.10 2.77
C GLY A 1053 15.85 4.27 3.37
N GLY A 1054 15.86 4.44 4.69
CA GLY A 1054 16.55 5.54 5.36
C GLY A 1054 18.06 5.60 5.11
N LYS A 1055 18.70 4.45 4.91
CA LYS A 1055 20.12 4.33 4.51
C LYS A 1055 20.41 4.99 3.15
N ILE A 1056 19.46 4.96 2.21
CA ILE A 1056 19.58 5.57 0.87
C ILE A 1056 19.79 7.09 0.98
N ILE A 1057 19.09 7.72 1.92
CA ILE A 1057 19.04 9.16 2.14
C ILE A 1057 20.22 9.62 3.01
N THR A 1058 20.62 8.79 3.98
CA THR A 1058 21.65 9.11 4.98
C THR A 1058 23.09 8.78 4.54
N THR A 1059 23.27 8.08 3.43
CA THR A 1059 24.60 7.77 2.85
C THR A 1059 25.01 8.77 1.75
N THR A 1060 26.27 9.21 1.78
CA THR A 1060 26.84 10.16 0.82
C THR A 1060 27.00 9.54 -0.59
N PRO A 1061 26.51 10.19 -1.67
CA PRO A 1061 26.85 9.78 -3.04
C PRO A 1061 28.29 10.17 -3.37
N LEU A 1062 29.09 9.23 -3.87
CA LEU A 1062 30.54 9.38 -4.08
C LEU A 1062 30.90 9.69 -5.54
N GLY A 1063 31.94 10.50 -5.75
CA GLY A 1063 32.48 10.76 -7.09
C GLY A 1063 33.29 9.57 -7.62
N THR A 1064 33.21 9.24 -8.91
CA THR A 1064 34.01 8.14 -9.48
C THR A 1064 35.53 8.41 -9.42
N GLU A 1065 35.96 9.67 -9.42
CA GLU A 1065 37.37 10.00 -9.13
C GLU A 1065 37.70 9.76 -7.63
N GLN A 1066 36.78 10.02 -6.71
CA GLN A 1066 36.95 9.81 -5.28
C GLN A 1066 37.11 8.32 -4.94
N VAL A 1067 36.24 7.47 -5.50
CA VAL A 1067 36.34 6.00 -5.38
C VAL A 1067 37.61 5.47 -6.04
N ALA A 1068 38.04 6.04 -7.17
CA ALA A 1068 39.29 5.67 -7.82
C ALA A 1068 40.54 6.07 -7.00
N ARG A 1069 40.54 7.24 -6.33
CA ARG A 1069 41.59 7.62 -5.36
C ARG A 1069 41.65 6.62 -4.21
N ALA A 1070 40.50 6.28 -3.63
CA ALA A 1070 40.41 5.29 -2.55
C ALA A 1070 40.93 3.90 -2.97
N ALA A 1071 40.64 3.45 -4.20
CA ALA A 1071 41.17 2.21 -4.75
C ALA A 1071 42.71 2.22 -4.81
N ILE A 1072 43.33 3.26 -5.38
CA ILE A 1072 44.79 3.38 -5.44
C ILE A 1072 45.41 3.53 -4.04
N ALA A 1073 44.78 4.30 -3.14
CA ALA A 1073 45.22 4.45 -1.75
C ALA A 1073 45.16 3.13 -0.97
N SER A 1074 44.13 2.30 -1.19
CA SER A 1074 43.98 1.00 -0.52
C SER A 1074 45.07 -0.01 -0.90
N ILE A 1075 45.67 0.12 -2.08
CA ILE A 1075 46.82 -0.69 -2.54
C ILE A 1075 48.14 -0.28 -1.84
N GLU A 1076 48.22 0.95 -1.33
CA GLU A 1076 49.39 1.45 -0.58
C GLU A 1076 49.23 1.36 0.94
N ALA A 1077 48.01 1.30 1.46
CA ALA A 1077 47.73 1.17 2.89
C ALA A 1077 48.19 -0.18 3.48
N SER A 1078 48.40 -0.24 4.80
CA SER A 1078 48.50 -1.50 5.56
C SER A 1078 47.12 -2.16 5.79
N GLU A 1079 46.08 -1.34 5.97
CA GLU A 1079 44.68 -1.73 6.07
C GLU A 1079 44.25 -2.63 4.90
N HIS A 1080 43.56 -3.74 5.18
CA HIS A 1080 42.97 -4.67 4.20
C HIS A 1080 41.64 -5.22 4.73
N GLY A 1081 40.78 -5.75 3.84
CA GLY A 1081 39.42 -6.16 4.19
C GLY A 1081 38.35 -5.42 3.39
N ILE A 1082 37.20 -5.24 4.02
CA ILE A 1082 36.02 -4.54 3.48
C ILE A 1082 36.09 -3.06 3.89
N PHE A 1083 35.78 -2.17 2.96
CA PHE A 1083 35.68 -0.72 3.19
C PHE A 1083 34.32 -0.24 2.67
N ASP A 1084 33.48 0.25 3.58
CA ASP A 1084 32.17 0.82 3.25
C ASP A 1084 32.29 2.33 2.94
N VAL A 1085 31.16 3.00 2.65
CA VAL A 1085 31.13 4.34 2.04
C VAL A 1085 31.95 5.39 2.80
N GLU A 1086 31.93 5.37 4.14
CA GLU A 1086 32.67 6.32 4.99
C GLU A 1086 34.19 6.05 4.97
N ASP A 1087 34.61 4.78 4.88
CA ASP A 1087 36.02 4.43 4.74
C ASP A 1087 36.56 4.76 3.35
N ILE A 1088 35.75 4.60 2.30
CA ILE A 1088 36.11 5.02 0.94
C ILE A 1088 36.31 6.54 0.89
N GLU A 1089 35.42 7.30 1.56
CA GLU A 1089 35.59 8.74 1.72
C GLU A 1089 36.89 9.06 2.51
N ARG A 1090 37.13 8.42 3.67
CA ARG A 1090 38.37 8.55 4.47
C ARG A 1090 39.64 8.26 3.67
N LEU A 1091 39.66 7.16 2.90
CA LEU A 1091 40.80 6.77 2.06
C LEU A 1091 41.03 7.75 0.91
N SER A 1092 39.97 8.35 0.35
CA SER A 1092 40.10 9.35 -0.72
C SER A 1092 40.79 10.65 -0.25
N TYR A 1093 40.60 11.06 1.01
CA TYR A 1093 41.24 12.24 1.60
C TYR A 1093 42.68 11.97 2.12
N LYS A 1094 43.12 10.71 2.26
CA LYS A 1094 44.56 10.39 2.39
C LYS A 1094 45.34 10.68 1.08
N PHE A 1095 44.67 11.15 0.02
CA PHE A 1095 45.13 11.26 -1.37
C PHE A 1095 44.66 12.57 -2.06
N SER A 1096 44.46 13.63 -1.27
CA SER A 1096 44.07 14.98 -1.75
C SER A 1096 45.26 15.94 -1.85
#